data_AF-C5KFM9-F1
#
_entry.id   AF-C5KFM9-F1
#
_cell.length_a   1.000
_cell.length_b   1.000
_cell.length_c   1.000
_cell.angle_alpha   90.00
_cell.angle_beta   90.00
_cell.angle_gamma   90.00
#
_symmetry.space_group_name_H-M   'P 1'
#
loop_
_entity.id
_entity.type
_entity.pdbx_description
1 polymer ?
#
loop_
_entity_poly.entity_id
_entity_poly.type
_entity_poly.pdbx_seq_one_letter_code
_entity_poly.pdbx_strand_id
1 'polypeptide(L)'
;SARSSGGRRSSAKSLPDLEGATVSSPVPPPLYSALLSTCLACLTLTVLSVVPTRVVGFAMCLQGIILSASPLARLGAVLESRNADAIPFPISLNMVVGNVLWAMFGFYVNDHVIFLPSVVGYTLGMTQILVILWCWGYLPYDLAFLKFIFSSRHSSPETTIEMTVRESEHPEYIDTAEDGAHCDSGEEPEEGNLRVKDNSVVKLTDLESGTLVALAIRALGVGHIFTLTGGHISPILVGCNAVGIKVVDTRDEKAAVFAADAYARLTGNIGVCAVTAGPGLTNAVTAIVNARMAEVPIMVLAGATSMILKGRGSLQDIDQGALVKSAVKSQTTVKSVKEIIPAVLRASEVAGSPAPGPVFLEFPLDVLWPRSMTENSMLTSGGYLSQARGLTASLQRWYLNNYIDSIFGRYFEGCSPEVVLPPRSSHELVQAARPVPSRSAVEATVKMLNAAKRPVILVGSQAAQDVAHIEQLREALIFLEVPVWVSGMCRGLFGRSGNSPQMLHMRGKALKDADLVIIAGAPLDFRLNYGRSIGKGAALVVCNSNRDLLRKNRDMRTAKLYVHGCPSRFLREVALMVTRQSRKPFWTKWTATCHQREATREKEIASSSGLVQMCMGSYHLTLDDSPSGQGDRVHPVRLLKAVDTFLQRCGTEAVIVADGGDFVGTASYCVKPVRALGWLDPGVFGTLGVGGGFAVAAGVLAGESAVEPVWILWGDGSVAWSLAEFETMKRHKIPCVAIVGNDGKWNQMYRDQVRLLKDPIATVLGAHVDYHVAAEGYGGNVGFLLEKESDIEDVLSMARTAALQCRGPVLINAMLSSSDFREGSISL
;
A
#
# COMPACT_ATOMS: atom_id res chain seq x y z
N SER A 1 -58.09 4.98 9.61
CA SER A 1 -59.39 5.61 9.91
C SER A 1 -59.28 6.34 11.26
N ALA A 2 -59.85 7.56 11.32
CA ALA A 2 -60.22 8.44 12.46
C ALA A 2 -59.52 8.30 13.83
N ARG A 3 -58.79 9.28 14.40
CA ARG A 3 -59.14 10.64 14.93
C ARG A 3 -60.21 10.72 16.05
N SER A 4 -59.76 11.11 17.26
CA SER A 4 -60.30 12.18 18.15
C SER A 4 -59.43 12.22 19.43
N SER A 5 -58.66 13.27 19.79
CA SER A 5 -58.90 14.69 20.13
C SER A 5 -59.13 14.95 21.63
N GLY A 6 -58.22 15.71 22.26
CA GLY A 6 -58.42 16.36 23.57
C GLY A 6 -57.15 17.00 24.16
N GLY A 7 -56.93 18.30 23.93
CA GLY A 7 -55.92 19.13 24.63
C GLY A 7 -56.29 19.39 26.10
N ARG A 8 -55.49 20.02 26.99
CA ARG A 8 -54.52 21.13 26.86
C ARG A 8 -53.71 21.26 28.17
N ARG A 9 -52.49 21.78 28.03
CA ARG A 9 -51.70 22.70 28.91
C ARG A 9 -50.85 22.22 30.11
N SER A 10 -49.56 22.54 29.92
CA SER A 10 -48.55 23.12 30.83
C SER A 10 -47.94 22.29 31.95
N SER A 11 -46.68 21.88 31.75
CA SER A 11 -45.58 22.40 32.56
C SER A 11 -44.26 22.20 31.80
N ALA A 12 -43.46 23.26 31.73
CA ALA A 12 -42.10 23.23 31.20
C ALA A 12 -41.16 22.70 32.28
N LYS A 13 -40.22 21.82 31.91
CA LYS A 13 -38.91 21.66 32.55
C LYS A 13 -37.98 20.76 31.69
N SER A 14 -36.99 21.43 31.09
CA SER A 14 -35.59 21.04 30.87
C SER A 14 -35.24 19.65 30.31
N LEU A 15 -34.81 19.63 29.05
CA LEU A 15 -33.85 18.67 28.48
C LEU A 15 -32.42 19.14 28.81
N PRO A 16 -31.44 18.23 29.00
CA PRO A 16 -30.05 18.58 29.27
C PRO A 16 -29.25 18.82 27.98
N ASP A 17 -28.59 19.97 27.92
CA ASP A 17 -27.66 20.36 26.86
C ASP A 17 -26.32 19.60 26.95
N LEU A 18 -25.86 19.14 25.79
CA LEU A 18 -24.49 18.71 25.52
C LEU A 18 -23.70 19.96 25.07
N GLU A 19 -23.02 20.62 26.00
CA GLU A 19 -21.94 21.57 25.68
C GLU A 19 -20.60 21.00 26.11
N GLY A 20 -19.68 20.86 25.16
CA GLY A 20 -18.36 20.28 25.39
C GLY A 20 -17.43 20.38 24.18
N ALA A 21 -17.36 21.54 23.52
CA ALA A 21 -16.26 21.92 22.63
C ALA A 21 -16.17 23.44 22.58
N THR A 22 -15.42 24.03 23.51
CA THR A 22 -15.07 25.45 23.51
C THR A 22 -14.21 25.78 22.29
N VAL A 23 -14.86 26.21 21.21
CA VAL A 23 -14.23 27.08 20.20
C VAL A 23 -14.05 28.43 20.88
N SER A 24 -12.81 28.85 21.08
CA SER A 24 -12.49 30.19 21.55
C SER A 24 -13.08 31.22 20.59
N SER A 25 -14.15 31.89 21.02
CA SER A 25 -14.64 33.09 20.38
C SER A 25 -13.54 34.16 20.41
N PRO A 26 -13.33 34.94 19.33
CA PRO A 26 -12.46 36.09 19.40
C PRO A 26 -13.11 37.10 20.36
N VAL A 27 -12.43 37.34 21.48
CA VAL A 27 -12.74 38.42 22.41
C VAL A 27 -12.82 39.72 21.59
N PRO A 28 -13.92 40.50 21.66
CA PRO A 28 -13.96 41.80 20.99
C PRO A 28 -12.81 42.67 21.54
N PRO A 29 -12.05 43.37 20.70
CA PRO A 29 -10.93 44.17 21.18
C PRO A 29 -11.47 45.24 22.16
N PRO A 30 -10.68 45.63 23.17
CA PRO A 30 -11.15 46.55 24.20
C PRO A 30 -11.56 47.89 23.57
N LEU A 31 -12.60 48.51 24.13
CA LEU A 31 -13.15 49.84 23.81
C LEU A 31 -12.09 50.96 23.59
N TYR A 32 -10.85 50.73 24.02
CA TYR A 32 -9.69 51.59 23.78
C TYR A 32 -9.42 51.90 22.30
N SER A 33 -9.65 50.98 21.35
CA SER A 33 -9.37 51.25 19.92
C SER A 33 -10.38 52.20 19.27
N ALA A 34 -11.65 52.10 19.68
CA ALA A 34 -12.70 53.01 19.25
C ALA A 34 -12.49 54.42 19.85
N LEU A 35 -12.13 54.49 21.14
CA LEU A 35 -11.79 55.75 21.82
C LEU A 35 -10.58 56.47 21.20
N LEU A 36 -9.54 55.74 20.80
CA LEU A 36 -8.38 56.32 20.12
C LEU A 36 -8.76 56.91 18.74
N SER A 37 -9.67 56.24 18.03
CA SER A 37 -10.18 56.67 16.72
C SER A 37 -11.04 57.93 16.83
N THR A 38 -11.89 58.05 17.86
CA THR A 38 -12.68 59.26 18.12
C THR A 38 -11.80 60.42 18.58
N CYS A 39 -10.77 60.15 19.41
CA CYS A 39 -9.80 61.17 19.81
C CYS A 39 -8.96 61.69 18.63
N LEU A 40 -8.51 60.81 17.72
CA LEU A 40 -7.82 61.24 16.50
C LEU A 40 -8.74 62.03 15.56
N ALA A 41 -10.00 61.63 15.38
CA ALA A 41 -10.95 62.38 14.56
C ALA A 41 -11.24 63.78 15.13
N CYS A 42 -11.40 63.91 16.46
CA CYS A 42 -11.55 65.20 17.13
C CYS A 42 -10.28 66.05 17.05
N LEU A 43 -9.09 65.45 17.18
CA LEU A 43 -7.81 66.14 17.02
C LEU A 43 -7.63 66.64 15.57
N THR A 44 -8.04 65.84 14.59
CA THR A 44 -7.96 66.19 13.16
C THR A 44 -8.93 67.33 12.82
N LEU A 45 -10.14 67.34 13.37
CA LEU A 45 -11.10 68.45 13.24
C LEU A 45 -10.63 69.74 13.92
N THR A 46 -9.88 69.64 15.02
CA THR A 46 -9.32 70.81 15.73
C THR A 46 -8.07 71.36 15.03
N VAL A 47 -7.30 70.51 14.35
CA VAL A 47 -6.12 70.89 13.55
C VAL A 47 -6.55 71.49 12.18
N LEU A 48 -7.66 71.01 11.61
CA LEU A 48 -8.24 71.52 10.35
C LEU A 48 -8.71 72.98 10.41
N SER A 49 -8.90 73.57 11.60
CA SER A 49 -9.28 74.98 11.74
C SER A 49 -8.11 75.95 11.83
N VAL A 50 -6.86 75.46 11.93
CA VAL A 50 -5.67 76.30 12.20
C VAL A 50 -4.49 76.00 11.26
N VAL A 51 -4.49 74.87 10.57
CA VAL A 51 -3.35 74.40 9.74
C VAL A 51 -3.71 74.41 8.24
N PRO A 52 -2.83 74.89 7.34
CA PRO A 52 -3.07 74.84 5.90
C PRO A 52 -3.37 73.41 5.42
N THR A 53 -4.40 73.26 4.59
CA THR A 53 -4.87 71.97 4.02
C THR A 53 -3.75 71.13 3.41
N ARG A 54 -2.72 71.77 2.83
CA ARG A 54 -1.55 71.10 2.27
C ARG A 54 -0.71 70.34 3.31
N VAL A 55 -0.57 70.89 4.52
CA VAL A 55 0.22 70.25 5.60
C VAL A 55 -0.54 69.07 6.18
N VAL A 56 -1.86 69.21 6.34
CA VAL A 56 -2.75 68.12 6.78
C VAL A 56 -2.76 66.99 5.75
N GLY A 57 -2.89 67.32 4.46
CA GLY A 57 -2.82 66.35 3.37
C GLY A 57 -1.50 65.57 3.35
N PHE A 58 -0.37 66.26 3.54
CA PHE A 58 0.94 65.60 3.58
C PHE A 58 1.11 64.67 4.79
N ALA A 59 0.69 65.10 5.98
CA ALA A 59 0.76 64.27 7.19
C ALA A 59 -0.10 63.01 7.08
N MET A 60 -1.30 63.13 6.50
CA MET A 60 -2.22 62.00 6.27
C MET A 60 -1.69 61.05 5.20
N CYS A 61 -1.08 61.58 4.13
CA CYS A 61 -0.42 60.80 3.10
C CYS A 61 0.74 59.97 3.69
N LEU A 62 1.54 60.58 4.57
CA LEU A 62 2.62 59.90 5.29
C LEU A 62 2.10 58.83 6.25
N GLN A 63 1.02 59.12 6.99
CA GLN A 63 0.36 58.14 7.86
C GLN A 63 -0.20 56.96 7.07
N GLY A 64 -0.83 57.20 5.92
CA GLY A 64 -1.34 56.16 5.03
C GLY A 64 -0.24 55.25 4.48
N ILE A 65 0.91 55.81 4.13
CA ILE A 65 2.10 55.05 3.72
C ILE A 65 2.62 54.18 4.88
N ILE A 66 2.76 54.74 6.08
CA ILE A 66 3.27 54.02 7.26
C ILE A 66 2.34 52.87 7.64
N LEU A 67 1.03 53.11 7.69
CA LEU A 67 0.03 52.10 8.04
C LEU A 67 -0.12 51.01 6.98
N SER A 68 0.14 51.33 5.70
CA SER A 68 0.13 50.35 4.60
C SER A 68 1.41 49.51 4.52
N ALA A 69 2.56 50.08 4.86
CA ALA A 69 3.88 49.47 4.65
C ALA A 69 4.07 48.17 5.44
N SER A 70 3.65 48.14 6.71
CA SER A 70 3.85 46.95 7.57
C SER A 70 3.00 45.75 7.13
N PRO A 71 1.67 45.87 6.88
CA PRO A 71 0.87 44.76 6.38
C PRO A 71 1.28 44.29 4.97
N LEU A 72 1.65 45.22 4.08
CA LEU A 72 2.15 44.88 2.73
C LEU A 72 3.45 44.07 2.78
N ALA A 73 4.36 44.41 3.69
CA ALA A 73 5.60 43.66 3.88
C ALA A 73 5.37 42.23 4.42
N ARG A 74 4.23 41.97 5.08
CA ARG A 74 3.84 40.65 5.60
C ARG A 74 2.92 39.86 4.66
N LEU A 75 2.46 40.47 3.56
CA LEU A 75 1.48 39.87 2.67
C LEU A 75 1.98 38.54 2.07
N GLY A 76 3.26 38.45 1.69
CA GLY A 76 3.87 37.20 1.21
C GLY A 76 3.76 36.05 2.22
N ALA A 77 4.08 36.30 3.49
CA ALA A 77 4.01 35.29 4.55
C ALA A 77 2.56 34.86 4.85
N VAL A 78 1.59 35.78 4.81
CA VAL A 78 0.16 35.49 4.97
C VAL A 78 -0.37 34.64 3.81
N LEU A 79 0.05 34.95 2.59
CA LEU A 79 -0.31 34.17 1.40
C LEU A 79 0.29 32.75 1.46
N GLU A 80 1.50 32.60 2.01
CA GLU A 80 2.17 31.31 2.22
C GLU A 80 1.51 30.46 3.30
N SER A 81 1.23 31.04 4.46
CA SER A 81 0.67 30.32 5.61
C SER A 81 -0.85 30.13 5.55
N ARG A 82 -1.54 30.86 4.67
CA ARG A 82 -3.00 31.01 4.65
C ARG A 82 -3.55 31.47 6.02
N ASN A 83 -2.78 32.26 6.75
CA ASN A 83 -3.16 32.79 8.07
C ASN A 83 -3.10 34.33 8.06
N ALA A 84 -4.23 34.97 8.35
CA ALA A 84 -4.40 36.42 8.36
C ALA A 84 -3.95 37.13 9.66
N ASP A 85 -3.45 36.42 10.68
CA ASP A 85 -3.08 36.99 11.99
C ASP A 85 -2.10 38.17 11.92
N ALA A 86 -1.25 38.21 10.89
CA ALA A 86 -0.28 39.27 10.66
C ALA A 86 -0.86 40.55 10.02
N ILE A 87 -2.15 40.54 9.60
CA ILE A 87 -2.85 41.68 8.99
C ILE A 87 -4.11 41.96 9.82
N PRO A 88 -4.07 42.90 10.78
CA PRO A 88 -5.21 43.17 11.65
C PRO A 88 -6.41 43.71 10.86
N PHE A 89 -7.53 42.98 10.88
CA PHE A 89 -8.77 43.38 10.21
C PHE A 89 -9.29 44.76 10.63
N PRO A 90 -9.31 45.15 11.93
CA PRO A 90 -9.78 46.49 12.33
C PRO A 90 -8.93 47.63 11.76
N ILE A 91 -7.63 47.42 11.59
CA ILE A 91 -6.72 48.42 11.01
C ILE A 91 -6.98 48.54 9.50
N SER A 92 -7.13 47.41 8.81
CA SER A 92 -7.45 47.38 7.38
C SER A 92 -8.80 48.06 7.09
N LEU A 93 -9.81 47.81 7.93
CA LEU A 93 -11.12 48.44 7.83
C LEU A 93 -11.07 49.94 8.09
N ASN A 94 -10.34 50.37 9.12
CA ASN A 94 -10.16 51.80 9.42
C ASN A 94 -9.46 52.51 8.24
N MET A 95 -8.42 51.90 7.66
CA MET A 95 -7.77 52.43 6.47
C MET A 95 -8.74 52.58 5.30
N VAL A 96 -9.59 51.59 5.03
CA VAL A 96 -10.58 51.69 3.94
C VAL A 96 -11.57 52.83 4.20
N VAL A 97 -12.19 52.88 5.39
CA VAL A 97 -13.18 53.90 5.73
C VAL A 97 -12.56 55.31 5.73
N GLY A 98 -11.39 55.48 6.34
CA GLY A 98 -10.68 56.75 6.40
C GLY A 98 -10.32 57.26 5.01
N ASN A 99 -9.76 56.40 4.15
CA ASN A 99 -9.38 56.78 2.80
C ASN A 99 -10.58 57.09 1.90
N VAL A 100 -11.74 56.45 2.10
CA VAL A 100 -12.98 56.83 1.38
C VAL A 100 -13.41 58.24 1.76
N LEU A 101 -13.46 58.54 3.07
CA LEU A 101 -13.87 59.87 3.55
C LEU A 101 -12.92 60.97 3.06
N TRP A 102 -11.62 60.71 3.04
CA TRP A 102 -10.62 61.66 2.54
C TRP A 102 -10.61 61.80 1.02
N ALA A 103 -10.86 60.72 0.27
CA ALA A 103 -11.05 60.81 -1.17
C ALA A 103 -12.30 61.66 -1.49
N MET A 104 -13.40 61.48 -0.77
CA MET A 104 -14.59 62.33 -0.92
C MET A 104 -14.31 63.79 -0.57
N PHE A 105 -13.58 64.05 0.51
CA PHE A 105 -13.18 65.40 0.90
C PHE A 105 -12.27 66.06 -0.14
N GLY A 106 -11.20 65.38 -0.56
CA GLY A 106 -10.26 65.86 -1.58
C GLY A 106 -10.94 66.13 -2.92
N PHE A 107 -11.92 65.31 -3.30
CA PHE A 107 -12.78 65.55 -4.47
C PHE A 107 -13.65 66.80 -4.29
N TYR A 108 -14.29 66.96 -3.12
CA TYR A 108 -15.16 68.09 -2.81
C TYR A 108 -14.42 69.44 -2.84
N VAL A 109 -13.18 69.48 -2.32
CA VAL A 109 -12.35 70.71 -2.31
C VAL A 109 -11.47 70.86 -3.57
N ASN A 110 -11.60 69.94 -4.54
CA ASN A 110 -10.79 69.88 -5.76
C ASN A 110 -9.26 69.90 -5.49
N ASP A 111 -8.82 69.18 -4.45
CA ASP A 111 -7.41 69.05 -4.07
C ASP A 111 -6.87 67.66 -4.43
N HIS A 112 -6.12 67.60 -5.54
CA HIS A 112 -5.51 66.38 -6.04
C HIS A 112 -4.44 65.79 -5.09
N VAL A 113 -3.84 66.62 -4.23
CA VAL A 113 -2.81 66.18 -3.26
C VAL A 113 -3.44 65.34 -2.15
N ILE A 114 -4.71 65.55 -1.85
CA ILE A 114 -5.48 64.72 -0.90
C ILE A 114 -6.17 63.57 -1.62
N PHE A 115 -6.76 63.84 -2.79
CA PHE A 115 -7.55 62.86 -3.52
C PHE A 115 -6.74 61.63 -3.98
N LEU A 116 -5.63 61.82 -4.70
CA LEU A 116 -4.87 60.71 -5.29
C LEU A 116 -4.31 59.74 -4.22
N PRO A 117 -3.63 60.21 -3.16
CA PRO A 117 -3.13 59.31 -2.13
C PRO A 117 -4.23 58.57 -1.38
N SER A 118 -5.39 59.20 -1.19
CA SER A 118 -6.54 58.55 -0.55
C SER A 118 -7.09 57.40 -1.40
N VAL A 119 -7.15 57.57 -2.72
CA VAL A 119 -7.53 56.48 -3.64
C VAL A 119 -6.52 55.33 -3.58
N VAL A 120 -5.22 55.62 -3.50
CA VAL A 120 -4.17 54.58 -3.34
C VAL A 120 -4.28 53.89 -1.98
N GLY A 121 -4.51 54.63 -0.89
CA GLY A 121 -4.71 54.05 0.44
C GLY A 121 -5.95 53.17 0.52
N TYR A 122 -7.03 53.56 -0.17
CA TYR A 122 -8.25 52.75 -0.31
C TYR A 122 -7.97 51.43 -1.03
N THR A 123 -7.28 51.46 -2.18
CA THR A 123 -7.01 50.23 -2.94
C THR A 123 -6.11 49.28 -2.15
N LEU A 124 -5.11 49.79 -1.43
CA LEU A 124 -4.24 48.98 -0.57
C LEU A 124 -5.00 48.38 0.63
N GLY A 125 -5.83 49.17 1.31
CA GLY A 125 -6.66 48.69 2.43
C GLY A 125 -7.70 47.65 1.98
N MET A 126 -8.33 47.86 0.83
CA MET A 126 -9.29 46.91 0.27
C MET A 126 -8.62 45.60 -0.15
N THR A 127 -7.41 45.67 -0.71
CA THR A 127 -6.59 44.48 -1.02
C THR A 127 -6.31 43.66 0.24
N GLN A 128 -5.97 44.30 1.36
CA GLN A 128 -5.75 43.62 2.64
C GLN A 128 -7.02 42.93 3.14
N ILE A 129 -8.19 43.60 3.09
CA ILE A 129 -9.48 42.98 3.47
C ILE A 129 -9.80 41.77 2.61
N LEU A 130 -9.60 41.85 1.30
CA LEU A 130 -9.83 40.72 0.39
C LEU A 130 -8.92 39.52 0.72
N VAL A 131 -7.64 39.75 1.03
CA VAL A 131 -6.74 38.67 1.46
C VAL A 131 -7.18 38.04 2.79
N ILE A 132 -7.61 38.85 3.76
CA ILE A 132 -8.15 38.34 5.04
C ILE A 132 -9.39 37.47 4.80
N LEU A 133 -10.34 37.95 3.99
CA LEU A 133 -11.56 37.21 3.66
C LEU A 133 -11.26 35.92 2.90
N TRP A 134 -10.22 35.90 2.05
CA TRP A 134 -9.76 34.70 1.38
C TRP A 134 -9.13 33.69 2.35
N CYS A 135 -8.31 34.14 3.30
CA CYS A 135 -7.77 33.28 4.36
C CYS A 135 -8.88 32.66 5.22
N TRP A 136 -9.96 33.40 5.49
CA TRP A 136 -11.14 32.89 6.21
C TRP A 136 -12.11 32.06 5.34
N GLY A 137 -11.86 31.93 4.03
CA GLY A 137 -12.68 31.11 3.13
C GLY A 137 -14.00 31.73 2.69
N TYR A 138 -14.18 33.05 2.86
CA TYR A 138 -15.40 33.75 2.44
C TYR A 138 -15.40 34.19 0.97
N LEU A 139 -14.26 34.09 0.27
CA LEU A 139 -14.15 34.47 -1.14
C LEU A 139 -14.25 33.25 -2.08
N PRO A 140 -14.96 33.36 -3.21
CA PRO A 140 -15.09 32.27 -4.20
C PRO A 140 -13.87 32.13 -5.11
N TYR A 141 -12.86 33.01 -5.00
CA TYR A 141 -11.66 33.03 -5.82
C TYR A 141 -10.40 32.80 -4.98
N ASP A 142 -9.41 32.10 -5.54
CA ASP A 142 -8.13 31.85 -4.89
C ASP A 142 -7.17 33.03 -5.10
N LEU A 143 -6.81 33.73 -4.02
CA LEU A 143 -5.89 34.88 -4.06
C LEU A 143 -4.40 34.47 -3.95
N ALA A 144 -4.08 33.17 -3.93
CA ALA A 144 -2.69 32.70 -3.88
C ALA A 144 -1.81 33.22 -5.03
N PHE A 145 -2.40 33.68 -6.14
CA PHE A 145 -1.68 34.30 -7.25
C PHE A 145 -0.89 35.55 -6.87
N LEU A 146 -1.30 36.26 -5.81
CA LEU A 146 -0.61 37.45 -5.33
C LEU A 146 0.82 37.16 -4.85
N LYS A 147 1.17 35.89 -4.57
CA LYS A 147 2.53 35.45 -4.23
C LYS A 147 3.56 35.87 -5.28
N PHE A 148 3.14 35.90 -6.54
CA PHE A 148 4.03 36.20 -7.66
C PHE A 148 4.54 37.64 -7.67
N ILE A 149 3.76 38.59 -7.12
CA ILE A 149 4.16 40.00 -7.00
C ILE A 149 5.40 40.14 -6.10
N PHE A 150 5.60 39.18 -5.19
CA PHE A 150 6.66 39.21 -4.18
C PHE A 150 7.78 38.19 -4.44
N SER A 151 7.63 37.28 -5.42
CA SER A 151 8.71 36.38 -5.83
C SER A 151 9.62 37.08 -6.85
N SER A 152 10.86 37.39 -6.47
CA SER A 152 11.85 37.99 -7.37
C SER A 152 12.15 37.06 -8.56
N ARG A 153 11.85 37.52 -9.79
CA ARG A 153 12.27 36.86 -11.04
C ARG A 153 13.79 37.00 -11.18
N HIS A 154 14.51 35.89 -11.15
CA HIS A 154 15.89 35.83 -11.66
C HIS A 154 15.90 34.89 -12.86
N SER A 155 16.29 35.44 -14.01
CA SER A 155 16.44 34.73 -15.28
C SER A 155 17.90 34.32 -15.44
N SER A 156 18.16 33.01 -15.45
CA SER A 156 19.49 32.43 -15.72
C SER A 156 19.44 31.52 -16.97
N PRO A 157 20.58 31.34 -17.68
CA PRO A 157 20.61 30.66 -18.98
C PRO A 157 20.42 29.13 -18.89
N GLU A 158 19.90 28.56 -19.98
CA GLU A 158 19.56 27.15 -20.15
C GLU A 158 20.76 26.21 -20.02
N THR A 159 20.63 25.12 -19.26
CA THR A 159 21.66 24.09 -19.07
C THR A 159 21.10 22.71 -19.46
N THR A 160 21.91 21.91 -20.18
CA THR A 160 21.56 20.57 -20.70
C THR A 160 22.08 19.48 -19.74
N ILE A 161 21.34 18.38 -19.58
CA ILE A 161 21.66 17.26 -18.66
C ILE A 161 21.77 15.94 -19.45
N GLU A 162 22.79 15.14 -19.14
CA GLU A 162 23.08 13.82 -19.74
C GLU A 162 22.73 12.70 -18.75
N MET A 163 22.14 11.60 -19.24
CA MET A 163 21.94 10.36 -18.47
C MET A 163 22.49 9.17 -19.24
N THR A 164 23.34 8.36 -18.60
CA THR A 164 23.83 7.09 -19.14
C THR A 164 23.11 5.95 -18.42
N VAL A 165 22.23 5.24 -19.11
CA VAL A 165 21.64 3.99 -18.62
C VAL A 165 22.64 2.88 -18.93
N ARG A 166 23.28 2.30 -17.90
CA ARG A 166 24.07 1.07 -18.08
C ARG A 166 23.14 -0.13 -17.97
N GLU A 167 23.12 -0.98 -18.99
CA GLU A 167 22.59 -2.33 -18.85
C GLU A 167 23.43 -3.09 -17.81
N SER A 168 22.77 -3.79 -16.89
CA SER A 168 23.45 -4.78 -16.05
C SER A 168 23.77 -5.98 -16.91
N GLU A 169 25.05 -6.33 -17.03
CA GLU A 169 25.51 -7.55 -17.70
C GLU A 169 24.77 -8.77 -17.14
N HIS A 170 23.89 -9.35 -17.95
CA HIS A 170 23.42 -10.72 -17.75
C HIS A 170 24.41 -11.71 -18.40
N PRO A 171 24.60 -12.92 -17.85
CA PRO A 171 25.61 -13.86 -18.34
C PRO A 171 25.30 -14.33 -19.77
N GLU A 172 26.35 -14.41 -20.59
CA GLU A 172 26.35 -14.80 -22.01
C GLU A 172 25.49 -16.04 -22.30
N TYR A 173 24.51 -15.87 -23.20
CA TYR A 173 23.77 -16.96 -23.83
C TYR A 173 24.48 -17.30 -25.16
N ILE A 174 24.89 -18.55 -25.31
CA ILE A 174 25.51 -19.07 -26.53
C ILE A 174 24.40 -19.30 -27.56
N ASP A 175 24.45 -18.54 -28.66
CA ASP A 175 23.57 -18.68 -29.80
C ASP A 175 24.14 -19.71 -30.78
N THR A 176 23.41 -20.79 -31.03
CA THR A 176 23.61 -21.65 -32.19
C THR A 176 22.27 -22.19 -32.68
N ALA A 177 21.74 -21.64 -33.77
CA ALA A 177 20.98 -22.40 -34.75
C ALA A 177 20.90 -21.63 -36.09
N GLU A 178 21.47 -22.23 -37.13
CA GLU A 178 21.40 -21.82 -38.52
C GLU A 178 20.00 -22.07 -39.14
N ASP A 179 19.63 -21.16 -40.03
CA ASP A 179 18.87 -21.28 -41.29
C ASP A 179 17.55 -22.07 -41.39
N GLY A 180 16.51 -21.37 -41.88
CA GLY A 180 15.37 -22.01 -42.53
C GLY A 180 14.15 -21.16 -42.87
N ALA A 181 14.20 -20.47 -44.03
CA ALA A 181 13.09 -20.11 -44.93
C ALA A 181 12.14 -18.92 -44.62
N HIS A 182 12.21 -17.93 -45.52
CA HIS A 182 11.30 -16.81 -45.75
C HIS A 182 9.90 -17.21 -46.24
N CYS A 183 8.86 -16.52 -45.77
CA CYS A 183 7.74 -16.07 -46.61
C CYS A 183 7.07 -14.77 -46.08
N ASP A 184 7.36 -13.71 -46.84
CA ASP A 184 6.61 -12.52 -47.25
C ASP A 184 5.72 -11.67 -46.31
N SER A 185 6.09 -10.39 -46.36
CA SER A 185 5.54 -9.12 -45.88
C SER A 185 4.04 -8.98 -45.58
N GLY A 186 3.75 -8.79 -44.28
CA GLY A 186 2.73 -7.88 -43.79
C GLY A 186 3.37 -7.02 -42.71
N GLU A 187 3.38 -5.70 -42.87
CA GLU A 187 3.92 -4.76 -41.87
C GLU A 187 3.16 -4.90 -40.54
N GLU A 188 3.77 -5.61 -39.59
CA GLU A 188 3.40 -5.51 -38.17
C GLU A 188 3.83 -4.13 -37.64
N PRO A 189 3.00 -3.46 -36.84
CA PRO A 189 3.37 -2.17 -36.27
C PRO A 189 4.56 -2.34 -35.33
N GLU A 190 5.67 -1.66 -35.64
CA GLU A 190 6.90 -1.66 -34.82
C GLU A 190 6.60 -1.38 -33.34
N GLU A 191 7.00 -2.31 -32.47
CA GLU A 191 6.86 -2.19 -31.01
C GLU A 191 7.55 -0.92 -30.48
N GLY A 192 6.75 -0.07 -29.83
CA GLY A 192 7.13 1.24 -29.28
C GLY A 192 8.05 1.18 -28.06
N ASN A 193 9.25 0.63 -28.22
CA ASN A 193 10.36 0.94 -27.33
C ASN A 193 10.87 2.35 -27.67
N LEU A 194 11.09 3.20 -26.66
CA LEU A 194 12.00 4.33 -26.84
C LEU A 194 13.36 3.73 -27.20
N ARG A 195 13.66 3.61 -28.50
CA ARG A 195 15.02 3.40 -29.00
C ARG A 195 15.79 4.67 -28.65
N VAL A 196 16.22 4.78 -27.40
CA VAL A 196 17.42 5.54 -27.06
C VAL A 196 18.49 4.85 -27.90
N LYS A 197 18.88 5.45 -29.04
CA LYS A 197 20.04 4.96 -29.79
C LYS A 197 21.19 4.91 -28.78
N ASP A 198 22.03 3.89 -28.84
CA ASP A 198 23.26 3.87 -28.05
C ASP A 198 23.95 5.24 -28.15
N ASN A 199 24.21 5.86 -27.00
CA ASN A 199 24.76 7.21 -26.83
C ASN A 199 23.87 8.42 -27.22
N SER A 200 22.55 8.29 -27.39
CA SER A 200 21.68 9.47 -27.58
C SER A 200 21.34 10.16 -26.25
N VAL A 201 21.75 11.43 -26.10
CA VAL A 201 21.41 12.29 -24.97
C VAL A 201 19.95 12.75 -25.09
N VAL A 202 19.08 12.33 -24.18
CA VAL A 202 17.70 12.82 -24.08
C VAL A 202 17.61 13.86 -22.98
N LYS A 203 17.18 15.08 -23.30
CA LYS A 203 16.94 16.11 -22.28
C LYS A 203 15.70 15.74 -21.47
N LEU A 204 15.85 15.67 -20.14
CA LEU A 204 14.72 15.46 -19.21
C LEU A 204 13.61 16.50 -19.38
N THR A 205 13.92 17.69 -19.90
CA THR A 205 12.95 18.76 -20.21
C THR A 205 11.97 18.42 -21.33
N ASP A 206 12.34 17.44 -22.17
CA ASP A 206 11.58 17.08 -23.37
C ASP A 206 10.71 15.83 -23.11
N LEU A 207 10.82 15.25 -21.90
CA LEU A 207 10.07 14.07 -21.48
C LEU A 207 8.73 14.44 -20.85
N GLU A 208 7.71 13.64 -21.17
CA GLU A 208 6.41 13.73 -20.53
C GLU A 208 6.51 13.36 -19.04
N SER A 209 5.71 14.02 -18.20
CA SER A 209 5.74 13.82 -16.74
C SER A 209 5.51 12.38 -16.31
N GLY A 210 4.64 11.64 -17.03
CA GLY A 210 4.43 10.21 -16.81
C GLY A 210 5.69 9.38 -17.01
N THR A 211 6.51 9.71 -18.01
CA THR A 211 7.82 9.09 -18.26
C THR A 211 8.82 9.40 -17.16
N LEU A 212 8.76 10.59 -16.54
CA LEU A 212 9.60 10.91 -15.38
C LEU A 212 9.30 10.03 -14.17
N VAL A 213 8.01 9.74 -13.91
CA VAL A 213 7.60 8.77 -12.87
C VAL A 213 8.19 7.40 -13.20
N ALA A 214 8.03 6.95 -14.44
CA ALA A 214 8.51 5.66 -14.91
C ALA A 214 10.03 5.51 -14.81
N LEU A 215 10.80 6.52 -15.22
CA LEU A 215 12.26 6.55 -15.07
C LEU A 215 12.69 6.49 -13.60
N ALA A 216 12.01 7.21 -12.72
CA ALA A 216 12.31 7.22 -11.30
C ALA A 216 12.11 5.83 -10.67
N ILE A 217 11.02 5.14 -10.99
CA ILE A 217 10.80 3.77 -10.48
C ILE A 217 11.69 2.74 -11.20
N ARG A 218 12.00 2.90 -12.49
CA ARG A 218 12.94 2.03 -13.22
C ARG A 218 14.32 2.06 -12.59
N ALA A 219 14.79 3.24 -12.19
CA ALA A 219 16.07 3.38 -11.49
C ALA A 219 16.11 2.68 -10.12
N LEU A 220 14.96 2.41 -9.51
CA LEU A 220 14.84 1.58 -8.31
C LEU A 220 14.79 0.08 -8.65
N GLY A 221 15.12 -0.32 -9.89
CA GLY A 221 15.08 -1.71 -10.35
C GLY A 221 13.67 -2.29 -10.46
N VAL A 222 12.64 -1.45 -10.53
CA VAL A 222 11.26 -1.91 -10.72
C VAL A 222 11.08 -2.36 -12.16
N GLY A 223 10.82 -3.65 -12.36
CA GLY A 223 10.54 -4.22 -13.69
C GLY A 223 9.05 -4.37 -14.02
N HIS A 224 8.16 -4.25 -13.02
CA HIS A 224 6.73 -4.51 -13.18
C HIS A 224 5.89 -3.48 -12.43
N ILE A 225 4.78 -3.07 -13.04
CA ILE A 225 3.74 -2.26 -12.40
C ILE A 225 2.37 -2.91 -12.57
N PHE A 226 1.62 -3.01 -11.49
CA PHE A 226 0.28 -3.63 -11.47
C PHE A 226 -0.81 -2.55 -11.46
N THR A 227 -1.87 -2.71 -12.25
CA THR A 227 -2.88 -1.64 -12.38
C THR A 227 -4.25 -2.14 -12.77
N LEU A 228 -5.32 -1.43 -12.40
CA LEU A 228 -6.49 -1.34 -13.27
C LEU A 228 -6.44 0.04 -13.92
N THR A 229 -6.53 0.07 -15.24
CA THR A 229 -6.31 1.30 -16.01
C THR A 229 -7.37 2.38 -15.72
N GLY A 230 -6.99 3.64 -15.89
CA GLY A 230 -7.90 4.77 -15.80
C GLY A 230 -7.26 6.07 -16.28
N GLY A 231 -8.09 7.04 -16.67
CA GLY A 231 -7.64 8.27 -17.32
C GLY A 231 -6.65 9.10 -16.51
N HIS A 232 -6.74 9.06 -15.17
CA HIS A 232 -5.86 9.82 -14.29
C HIS A 232 -4.42 9.27 -14.18
N ILE A 233 -4.20 8.01 -14.55
CA ILE A 233 -2.89 7.34 -14.43
C ILE A 233 -2.30 6.90 -15.77
N SER A 234 -3.02 7.09 -16.88
CA SER A 234 -2.56 6.68 -18.21
C SER A 234 -1.19 7.23 -18.60
N PRO A 235 -0.78 8.48 -18.26
CA PRO A 235 0.56 8.95 -18.60
C PRO A 235 1.66 8.13 -17.91
N ILE A 236 1.44 7.66 -16.69
CA ILE A 236 2.39 6.81 -15.96
C ILE A 236 2.52 5.46 -16.65
N LEU A 237 1.41 4.85 -17.08
CA LEU A 237 1.41 3.55 -17.75
C LEU A 237 2.11 3.62 -19.12
N VAL A 238 1.82 4.65 -19.91
CA VAL A 238 2.49 4.89 -21.20
C VAL A 238 3.99 5.10 -20.98
N GLY A 239 4.36 5.92 -19.99
CA GLY A 239 5.76 6.12 -19.61
C GLY A 239 6.45 4.82 -19.19
N CYS A 240 5.78 3.98 -18.40
CA CYS A 240 6.30 2.66 -17.98
C CYS A 240 6.59 1.75 -19.18
N ASN A 241 5.63 1.64 -20.10
CA ASN A 241 5.81 0.86 -21.32
C ASN A 241 6.98 1.39 -22.16
N ALA A 242 7.06 2.71 -22.32
CA ALA A 242 8.12 3.34 -23.11
C ALA A 242 9.53 3.07 -22.56
N VAL A 243 9.66 2.93 -21.24
CA VAL A 243 10.93 2.61 -20.57
C VAL A 243 11.08 1.12 -20.24
N GLY A 244 10.29 0.23 -20.84
CA GLY A 244 10.45 -1.22 -20.67
C GLY A 244 10.05 -1.78 -19.29
N ILE A 245 9.25 -1.05 -18.51
CA ILE A 245 8.57 -1.61 -17.33
C ILE A 245 7.32 -2.33 -17.82
N LYS A 246 7.18 -3.60 -17.46
CA LYS A 246 6.02 -4.41 -17.85
C LYS A 246 4.78 -3.95 -17.08
N VAL A 247 3.77 -3.49 -17.83
CA VAL A 247 2.47 -3.12 -17.28
C VAL A 247 1.59 -4.37 -17.19
N VAL A 248 1.15 -4.72 -15.98
CA VAL A 248 0.30 -5.87 -15.71
C VAL A 248 -1.07 -5.36 -15.25
N ASP A 249 -2.02 -5.31 -16.19
CA ASP A 249 -3.38 -4.85 -15.92
C ASP A 249 -4.27 -5.96 -15.32
N THR A 250 -5.10 -5.64 -14.34
CA THR A 250 -6.01 -6.54 -13.59
C THR A 250 -7.47 -6.20 -13.89
N ARG A 251 -8.44 -6.91 -13.27
CA ARG A 251 -9.87 -6.59 -13.35
C ARG A 251 -10.40 -5.77 -12.17
N ASP A 252 -9.70 -5.78 -11.04
CA ASP A 252 -10.02 -4.98 -9.83
C ASP A 252 -8.75 -4.28 -9.31
N GLU A 253 -8.87 -3.05 -8.80
CA GLU A 253 -7.76 -2.33 -8.18
C GLU A 253 -7.18 -3.06 -6.95
N LYS A 254 -8.00 -3.79 -6.19
CA LYS A 254 -7.52 -4.65 -5.08
C LYS A 254 -6.57 -5.72 -5.59
N ALA A 255 -6.90 -6.35 -6.72
CA ALA A 255 -6.05 -7.36 -7.32
C ALA A 255 -4.70 -6.78 -7.74
N ALA A 256 -4.67 -5.56 -8.27
CA ALA A 256 -3.41 -4.86 -8.59
C ALA A 256 -2.56 -4.60 -7.34
N VAL A 257 -3.16 -4.17 -6.23
CA VAL A 257 -2.44 -3.98 -4.96
C VAL A 257 -1.97 -5.31 -4.38
N PHE A 258 -2.79 -6.36 -4.41
CA PHE A 258 -2.38 -7.69 -3.97
C PHE A 258 -1.25 -8.25 -4.84
N ALA A 259 -1.26 -8.01 -6.14
CA ALA A 259 -0.16 -8.40 -7.01
C ALA A 259 1.14 -7.66 -6.65
N ALA A 260 1.08 -6.36 -6.39
CA ALA A 260 2.23 -5.60 -5.90
C ALA A 260 2.73 -6.14 -4.53
N ASP A 261 1.81 -6.49 -3.62
CA ASP A 261 2.12 -7.09 -2.32
C ASP A 261 2.87 -8.44 -2.50
N ALA A 262 2.31 -9.38 -3.27
CA ALA A 262 2.96 -10.66 -3.55
C ALA A 262 4.29 -10.51 -4.30
N TYR A 263 4.38 -9.59 -5.26
CA TYR A 263 5.63 -9.31 -5.97
C TYR A 263 6.75 -8.89 -5.00
N ALA A 264 6.45 -7.97 -4.07
CA ALA A 264 7.40 -7.54 -3.05
C ALA A 264 7.82 -8.68 -2.12
N ARG A 265 6.87 -9.56 -1.75
CA ARG A 265 7.13 -10.74 -0.91
C ARG A 265 8.06 -11.76 -1.57
N LEU A 266 7.90 -11.98 -2.87
CA LEU A 266 8.66 -13.00 -3.62
C LEU A 266 10.04 -12.50 -4.04
N THR A 267 10.19 -11.21 -4.32
CA THR A 267 11.44 -10.63 -4.86
C THR A 267 12.28 -9.89 -3.81
N GLY A 268 11.66 -9.41 -2.74
CA GLY A 268 12.29 -8.47 -1.81
C GLY A 268 12.44 -7.05 -2.35
N ASN A 269 11.98 -6.78 -3.58
CA ASN A 269 11.87 -5.42 -4.14
C ASN A 269 10.65 -4.68 -3.58
N ILE A 270 10.55 -3.39 -3.88
CA ILE A 270 9.32 -2.64 -3.67
C ILE A 270 8.30 -3.02 -4.75
N GLY A 271 7.11 -3.45 -4.34
CA GLY A 271 6.00 -3.70 -5.26
C GLY A 271 5.35 -2.38 -5.67
N VAL A 272 5.10 -2.16 -6.96
CA VAL A 272 4.50 -0.90 -7.44
C VAL A 272 3.13 -1.18 -8.07
N CYS A 273 2.12 -0.43 -7.66
CA CYS A 273 0.81 -0.43 -8.32
C CYS A 273 0.34 0.98 -8.66
N ALA A 274 -0.48 1.09 -9.72
CA ALA A 274 -1.12 2.32 -10.14
C ALA A 274 -2.64 2.18 -10.14
N VAL A 275 -3.35 3.14 -9.54
CA VAL A 275 -4.82 3.19 -9.48
C VAL A 275 -5.33 4.57 -9.85
N THR A 276 -6.49 4.63 -10.52
CA THR A 276 -7.13 5.92 -10.85
C THR A 276 -7.67 6.63 -9.60
N ALA A 277 -8.04 7.90 -9.77
CA ALA A 277 -8.64 8.71 -8.73
C ALA A 277 -9.96 8.15 -8.20
N GLY A 278 -10.39 8.61 -7.02
CA GLY A 278 -11.72 8.36 -6.46
C GLY A 278 -12.03 6.87 -6.28
N PRO A 279 -12.96 6.28 -7.05
CA PRO A 279 -13.35 4.88 -6.90
C PRO A 279 -12.17 3.91 -6.99
N GLY A 280 -11.17 4.20 -7.85
CA GLY A 280 -10.02 3.31 -8.01
C GLY A 280 -9.21 3.18 -6.71
N LEU A 281 -8.95 4.31 -6.06
CA LEU A 281 -8.31 4.29 -4.75
C LEU A 281 -9.21 3.69 -3.66
N THR A 282 -10.51 4.01 -3.64
CA THR A 282 -11.40 3.46 -2.60
C THR A 282 -11.55 1.94 -2.69
N ASN A 283 -11.51 1.37 -3.89
CA ASN A 283 -11.48 -0.07 -4.08
C ASN A 283 -10.20 -0.68 -3.52
N ALA A 284 -9.06 -0.02 -3.73
CA ALA A 284 -7.74 -0.49 -3.33
C ALA A 284 -7.47 -0.51 -1.81
N VAL A 285 -8.17 0.31 -1.00
CA VAL A 285 -7.82 0.56 0.42
C VAL A 285 -7.64 -0.72 1.24
N THR A 286 -8.55 -1.70 1.11
CA THR A 286 -8.49 -2.95 1.88
C THR A 286 -7.18 -3.71 1.62
N ALA A 287 -6.73 -3.76 0.36
CA ALA A 287 -5.48 -4.42 -0.02
C ALA A 287 -4.26 -3.63 0.48
N ILE A 288 -4.33 -2.29 0.52
CA ILE A 288 -3.28 -1.44 1.11
C ILE A 288 -3.15 -1.73 2.61
N VAL A 289 -4.26 -1.84 3.33
CA VAL A 289 -4.27 -2.20 4.76
C VAL A 289 -3.69 -3.60 4.97
N ASN A 290 -4.00 -4.57 4.10
CA ASN A 290 -3.41 -5.91 4.14
C ASN A 290 -1.89 -5.87 4.06
N ALA A 291 -1.34 -5.16 3.07
CA ALA A 291 0.10 -4.98 2.91
C ALA A 291 0.74 -4.28 4.12
N ARG A 292 0.04 -3.29 4.72
CA ARG A 292 0.49 -2.61 5.95
C ARG A 292 0.59 -3.57 7.12
N MET A 293 -0.42 -4.43 7.30
CA MET A 293 -0.48 -5.42 8.39
C MET A 293 0.53 -6.56 8.21
N ALA A 294 0.90 -6.86 6.96
CA ALA A 294 1.94 -7.82 6.62
C ALA A 294 3.37 -7.22 6.59
N GLU A 295 3.50 -5.90 6.82
CA GLU A 295 4.76 -5.15 6.72
C GLU A 295 5.44 -5.34 5.35
N VAL A 296 4.71 -5.10 4.26
CA VAL A 296 5.21 -5.29 2.89
C VAL A 296 5.47 -3.94 2.22
N PRO A 297 6.66 -3.71 1.63
CA PRO A 297 7.00 -2.44 1.02
C PRO A 297 6.34 -2.32 -0.35
N ILE A 298 5.21 -1.62 -0.42
CA ILE A 298 4.54 -1.30 -1.68
C ILE A 298 4.45 0.21 -1.91
N MET A 299 4.51 0.64 -3.18
CA MET A 299 4.31 2.01 -3.60
C MET A 299 3.03 2.10 -4.42
N VAL A 300 2.04 2.82 -3.87
CA VAL A 300 0.73 3.05 -4.50
C VAL A 300 0.78 4.40 -5.20
N LEU A 301 0.80 4.38 -6.54
CA LEU A 301 0.70 5.55 -7.39
C LEU A 301 -0.79 5.80 -7.70
N ALA A 302 -1.31 6.96 -7.32
CA ALA A 302 -2.70 7.31 -7.58
C ALA A 302 -2.80 8.57 -8.42
N GLY A 303 -3.61 8.51 -9.46
CA GLY A 303 -4.02 9.69 -10.19
C GLY A 303 -4.98 10.55 -9.36
N ALA A 304 -5.07 11.83 -9.67
CA ALA A 304 -6.02 12.76 -9.06
C ALA A 304 -6.54 13.78 -10.06
N THR A 305 -7.67 14.41 -9.75
CA THR A 305 -8.13 15.58 -10.50
C THR A 305 -7.07 16.69 -10.50
N SER A 306 -7.12 17.55 -11.52
CA SER A 306 -6.29 18.76 -11.61
C SER A 306 -6.43 19.61 -10.35
N MET A 307 -5.34 20.19 -9.87
CA MET A 307 -5.36 20.91 -8.58
C MET A 307 -6.29 22.12 -8.61
N ILE A 308 -6.43 22.80 -9.75
CA ILE A 308 -7.36 23.93 -9.94
C ILE A 308 -8.83 23.54 -9.76
N LEU A 309 -9.16 22.25 -9.91
CA LEU A 309 -10.49 21.68 -9.75
C LEU A 309 -10.73 20.98 -8.41
N LYS A 310 -9.68 20.86 -7.58
CA LYS A 310 -9.77 20.17 -6.29
C LYS A 310 -10.85 20.80 -5.39
N GLY A 311 -11.74 19.98 -4.86
CA GLY A 311 -12.86 20.39 -4.01
C GLY A 311 -14.03 21.03 -4.75
N ARG A 312 -14.03 21.04 -6.10
CA ARG A 312 -15.07 21.68 -6.92
C ARG A 312 -16.07 20.70 -7.53
N GLY A 313 -16.06 19.43 -7.09
CA GLY A 313 -16.93 18.39 -7.63
C GLY A 313 -16.51 17.88 -9.01
N SER A 314 -15.20 17.90 -9.30
CA SER A 314 -14.65 17.26 -10.50
C SER A 314 -14.95 15.76 -10.51
N LEU A 315 -14.96 15.16 -11.70
CA LEU A 315 -15.06 13.71 -11.86
C LEU A 315 -14.05 13.00 -10.95
N GLN A 316 -14.57 12.08 -10.13
CA GLN A 316 -13.80 11.24 -9.19
C GLN A 316 -12.96 12.01 -8.14
N ASP A 317 -13.29 13.27 -7.86
CA ASP A 317 -12.58 14.06 -6.85
C ASP A 317 -13.04 13.75 -5.42
N ILE A 318 -12.08 13.35 -4.58
CA ILE A 318 -12.23 13.12 -3.13
C ILE A 318 -10.95 13.53 -2.40
N ASP A 319 -10.99 13.63 -1.06
CA ASP A 319 -9.77 13.72 -0.24
C ASP A 319 -9.10 12.34 -0.12
N GLN A 320 -8.29 12.00 -1.14
CA GLN A 320 -7.58 10.73 -1.23
C GLN A 320 -6.56 10.56 -0.10
N GLY A 321 -5.89 11.64 0.30
CA GLY A 321 -4.94 11.62 1.41
C GLY A 321 -5.64 11.27 2.73
N ALA A 322 -6.76 11.91 3.05
CA ALA A 322 -7.50 11.59 4.28
C ALA A 322 -7.95 10.12 4.32
N LEU A 323 -8.36 9.56 3.17
CA LEU A 323 -8.80 8.18 3.04
C LEU A 323 -7.70 7.16 3.40
N VAL A 324 -6.46 7.39 2.95
CA VAL A 324 -5.36 6.41 3.09
C VAL A 324 -4.48 6.63 4.31
N LYS A 325 -4.64 7.74 5.04
CA LYS A 325 -3.75 8.17 6.13
C LYS A 325 -3.41 7.08 7.16
N SER A 326 -4.36 6.22 7.51
CA SER A 326 -4.15 5.11 8.47
C SER A 326 -3.62 3.83 7.81
N ALA A 327 -3.79 3.70 6.50
CA ALA A 327 -3.39 2.52 5.73
C ALA A 327 -1.92 2.58 5.29
N VAL A 328 -1.33 3.78 5.16
CA VAL A 328 0.04 3.97 4.65
C VAL A 328 1.01 4.54 5.67
N LYS A 329 2.32 4.37 5.42
CA LYS A 329 3.40 4.97 6.23
C LYS A 329 3.58 6.45 5.93
N SER A 330 3.35 6.86 4.69
CA SER A 330 3.42 8.24 4.23
C SER A 330 2.51 8.46 3.04
N GLN A 331 1.99 9.68 2.91
CA GLN A 331 1.22 10.15 1.76
C GLN A 331 1.84 11.45 1.25
N THR A 332 1.99 11.58 -0.07
CA THR A 332 2.51 12.81 -0.70
C THR A 332 1.68 13.13 -1.94
N THR A 333 1.23 14.37 -2.07
CA THR A 333 0.66 14.89 -3.32
C THR A 333 1.74 15.67 -4.05
N VAL A 334 2.05 15.26 -5.28
CA VAL A 334 3.05 15.91 -6.13
C VAL A 334 2.41 17.14 -6.79
N LYS A 335 2.95 18.33 -6.53
CA LYS A 335 2.31 19.59 -6.97
C LYS A 335 2.97 20.23 -8.18
N SER A 336 4.16 19.77 -8.56
CA SER A 336 4.92 20.30 -9.68
C SER A 336 5.78 19.20 -10.30
N VAL A 337 6.13 19.37 -11.58
CA VAL A 337 6.89 18.35 -12.33
C VAL A 337 8.26 18.09 -11.68
N LYS A 338 8.93 19.12 -11.16
CA LYS A 338 10.22 19.02 -10.44
C LYS A 338 10.16 18.17 -9.16
N GLU A 339 8.99 17.97 -8.58
CA GLU A 339 8.81 17.17 -7.36
C GLU A 339 8.68 15.67 -7.64
N ILE A 340 8.42 15.26 -8.90
CA ILE A 340 8.15 13.86 -9.26
C ILE A 340 9.27 12.93 -8.80
N ILE A 341 10.49 13.12 -9.31
CA ILE A 341 11.63 12.23 -9.00
C ILE A 341 11.94 12.24 -7.50
N PRO A 342 12.10 13.42 -6.84
CA PRO A 342 12.33 13.45 -5.39
C PRO A 342 11.22 12.80 -4.56
N ALA A 343 9.95 12.91 -4.97
CA ALA A 343 8.83 12.29 -4.27
C ALA A 343 8.88 10.76 -4.37
N VAL A 344 9.16 10.22 -5.56
CA VAL A 344 9.33 8.77 -5.78
C VAL A 344 10.48 8.21 -4.95
N LEU A 345 11.64 8.86 -4.97
CA LEU A 345 12.82 8.41 -4.20
C LEU A 345 12.60 8.49 -2.68
N ARG A 346 11.99 9.57 -2.16
CA ARG A 346 11.64 9.62 -0.73
C ARG A 346 10.61 8.57 -0.35
N ALA A 347 9.63 8.31 -1.21
CA ALA A 347 8.63 7.29 -0.96
C ALA A 347 9.25 5.89 -0.90
N SER A 348 10.24 5.58 -1.76
CA SER A 348 10.93 4.29 -1.73
C SER A 348 11.72 4.08 -0.44
N GLU A 349 12.42 5.11 0.04
CA GLU A 349 13.10 5.12 1.35
C GLU A 349 12.13 4.83 2.50
N VAL A 350 10.96 5.50 2.51
CA VAL A 350 9.94 5.27 3.54
C VAL A 350 9.33 3.88 3.42
N ALA A 351 9.05 3.40 2.22
CA ALA A 351 8.47 2.07 2.00
C ALA A 351 9.39 0.96 2.55
N GLY A 352 10.68 1.04 2.23
CA GLY A 352 11.70 0.05 2.61
C GLY A 352 12.29 0.20 4.01
N SER A 353 11.91 1.23 4.79
CA SER A 353 12.48 1.47 6.12
C SER A 353 12.23 0.29 7.11
N PRO A 354 12.96 0.17 8.26
CA PRO A 354 13.05 -1.06 9.08
C PRO A 354 11.74 -1.81 9.38
N ALA A 355 10.63 -1.09 9.54
CA ALA A 355 9.28 -1.61 9.58
C ALA A 355 8.59 -1.35 8.23
N PRO A 356 8.86 -2.15 7.18
CA PRO A 356 8.39 -1.88 5.82
C PRO A 356 6.87 -1.78 5.73
N GLY A 357 6.39 -1.12 4.70
CA GLY A 357 4.95 -0.93 4.52
C GLY A 357 4.60 -0.06 3.32
N PRO A 358 3.30 0.06 3.02
CA PRO A 358 2.80 0.84 1.91
C PRO A 358 3.09 2.34 2.05
N VAL A 359 3.35 3.00 0.91
CA VAL A 359 3.41 4.45 0.76
C VAL A 359 2.49 4.88 -0.38
N PHE A 360 1.97 6.11 -0.30
CA PHE A 360 1.03 6.66 -1.26
C PHE A 360 1.59 7.93 -1.93
N LEU A 361 1.55 7.96 -3.25
CA LEU A 361 1.90 9.11 -4.07
C LEU A 361 0.70 9.50 -4.94
N GLU A 362 0.20 10.72 -4.75
CA GLU A 362 -0.89 11.29 -5.52
C GLU A 362 -0.34 12.22 -6.61
N PHE A 363 -0.81 12.02 -7.84
CA PHE A 363 -0.40 12.76 -9.02
C PHE A 363 -1.61 13.43 -9.68
N PRO A 364 -1.80 14.74 -9.50
CA PRO A 364 -2.80 15.52 -10.21
C PRO A 364 -2.60 15.47 -11.74
N LEU A 365 -3.71 15.45 -12.49
CA LEU A 365 -3.70 15.38 -13.96
C LEU A 365 -2.89 16.50 -14.62
N ASP A 366 -2.99 17.72 -14.10
CA ASP A 366 -2.26 18.87 -14.63
C ASP A 366 -0.74 18.80 -14.41
N VAL A 367 -0.29 17.95 -13.48
CA VAL A 367 1.13 17.58 -13.31
C VAL A 367 1.54 16.46 -14.26
N LEU A 368 0.66 15.48 -14.49
CA LEU A 368 0.98 14.29 -15.32
C LEU A 368 0.88 14.54 -16.83
N TRP A 369 -0.02 15.40 -17.27
CA TRP A 369 -0.21 15.68 -18.69
C TRP A 369 0.94 16.48 -19.29
N PRO A 370 1.21 16.31 -20.60
CA PRO A 370 2.12 17.18 -21.32
C PRO A 370 1.69 18.65 -21.20
N ARG A 371 2.67 19.56 -21.10
CA ARG A 371 2.42 21.00 -21.00
C ARG A 371 1.44 21.51 -22.06
N SER A 372 1.62 21.10 -23.31
CA SER A 372 0.74 21.48 -24.43
C SER A 372 -0.71 21.02 -24.24
N MET A 373 -0.91 19.82 -23.69
CA MET A 373 -2.25 19.29 -23.39
C MET A 373 -2.90 20.05 -22.23
N THR A 374 -2.13 20.33 -21.17
CA THR A 374 -2.60 21.16 -20.04
C THR A 374 -2.95 22.57 -20.50
N GLU A 375 -2.09 23.21 -21.30
CA GLU A 375 -2.35 24.51 -21.92
C GLU A 375 -3.62 24.48 -22.79
N ASN A 376 -3.77 23.47 -23.65
CA ASN A 376 -4.97 23.35 -24.49
C ASN A 376 -6.24 23.15 -23.67
N SER A 377 -6.21 22.30 -22.65
CA SER A 377 -7.35 22.03 -21.76
C SER A 377 -7.75 23.27 -20.95
N MET A 378 -6.79 24.11 -20.57
CA MET A 378 -7.05 25.28 -19.72
C MET A 378 -7.29 26.58 -20.49
N LEU A 379 -6.64 26.77 -21.65
CA LEU A 379 -6.52 28.06 -22.34
C LEU A 379 -7.34 28.18 -23.64
N THR A 380 -7.93 27.10 -24.15
CA THR A 380 -8.76 27.16 -25.38
C THR A 380 -10.22 27.53 -25.07
N SER A 381 -10.97 27.94 -26.09
CA SER A 381 -12.36 28.46 -25.99
C SER A 381 -13.41 27.46 -25.46
N GLY A 382 -13.02 26.21 -25.17
CA GLY A 382 -13.81 25.20 -24.47
C GLY A 382 -13.27 24.82 -23.08
N GLY A 383 -12.19 25.47 -22.62
CA GLY A 383 -11.52 25.24 -21.33
C GLY A 383 -11.97 26.19 -20.21
N TYR A 384 -11.18 26.33 -19.13
CA TYR A 384 -11.51 27.20 -17.98
C TYR A 384 -11.57 28.70 -18.31
N LEU A 385 -10.94 29.11 -19.41
CA LEU A 385 -11.16 30.41 -20.03
C LEU A 385 -12.56 30.44 -20.65
N SER A 386 -13.55 30.78 -19.81
CA SER A 386 -14.91 31.07 -20.26
C SER A 386 -14.93 32.32 -21.15
N GLN A 387 -16.10 32.60 -21.73
CA GLN A 387 -16.47 33.69 -22.65
C GLN A 387 -16.22 35.14 -22.13
N ALA A 388 -15.26 35.35 -21.22
CA ALA A 388 -14.85 36.65 -20.72
C ALA A 388 -14.29 37.52 -21.86
N ARG A 389 -14.66 38.81 -21.86
CA ARG A 389 -14.17 39.82 -22.82
C ARG A 389 -13.41 40.93 -22.07
N GLY A 390 -12.34 41.43 -22.68
CA GLY A 390 -11.59 42.59 -22.16
C GLY A 390 -10.58 42.26 -21.05
N LEU A 391 -10.48 43.15 -20.04
CA LEU A 391 -9.47 43.07 -18.97
C LEU A 391 -9.59 41.80 -18.11
N THR A 392 -10.80 41.29 -17.89
CA THR A 392 -11.05 40.08 -17.10
C THR A 392 -10.48 38.82 -17.77
N ALA A 393 -10.62 38.70 -19.09
CA ALA A 393 -10.02 37.61 -19.86
C ALA A 393 -8.49 37.67 -19.83
N SER A 394 -7.93 38.88 -19.87
CA SER A 394 -6.48 39.10 -19.80
C SER A 394 -5.93 38.69 -18.43
N LEU A 395 -6.62 39.04 -17.34
CA LEU A 395 -6.27 38.63 -15.98
C LEU A 395 -6.42 37.12 -15.76
N GLN A 396 -7.49 36.51 -16.26
CA GLN A 396 -7.68 35.05 -16.19
C GLN A 396 -6.60 34.31 -16.97
N ARG A 397 -6.29 34.76 -18.19
CA ARG A 397 -5.22 34.17 -19.00
C ARG A 397 -3.86 34.34 -18.36
N TRP A 398 -3.58 35.51 -17.78
CA TRP A 398 -2.38 35.72 -16.98
C TRP A 398 -2.32 34.76 -15.80
N TYR A 399 -3.40 34.61 -15.03
CA TYR A 399 -3.47 33.68 -13.90
C TYR A 399 -3.21 32.23 -14.33
N LEU A 400 -3.89 31.75 -15.37
CA LEU A 400 -3.74 30.38 -15.86
C LEU A 400 -2.34 30.12 -16.42
N ASN A 401 -1.74 31.08 -17.13
CA ASN A 401 -0.36 30.96 -17.58
C ASN A 401 0.60 30.84 -16.39
N ASN A 402 0.45 31.68 -15.34
CA ASN A 402 1.28 31.58 -14.15
C ASN A 402 1.04 30.28 -13.37
N TYR A 403 -0.19 29.78 -13.34
CA TYR A 403 -0.54 28.50 -12.75
C TYR A 403 0.18 27.35 -13.47
N ILE A 404 0.09 27.31 -14.80
CA ILE A 404 0.79 26.32 -15.64
C ILE A 404 2.30 26.46 -15.44
N ASP A 405 2.84 27.68 -15.49
CA ASP A 405 4.25 27.95 -15.22
C ASP A 405 4.68 27.56 -13.80
N SER A 406 3.78 27.50 -12.82
CA SER A 406 4.11 27.02 -11.47
C SER A 406 4.23 25.49 -11.42
N ILE A 407 3.45 24.77 -12.23
CA ILE A 407 3.49 23.30 -12.36
C ILE A 407 4.72 22.87 -13.14
N PHE A 408 4.94 23.50 -14.30
CA PHE A 408 6.03 23.21 -15.23
C PHE A 408 7.28 24.07 -15.00
N GLY A 409 7.26 24.91 -13.96
CA GLY A 409 8.28 25.92 -13.69
C GLY A 409 9.69 25.35 -13.70
N ARG A 410 10.56 26.02 -14.46
CA ARG A 410 11.94 25.65 -14.86
C ARG A 410 12.50 24.52 -14.02
N TYR A 411 12.33 23.32 -14.55
CA TYR A 411 12.69 22.02 -13.98
C TYR A 411 14.12 21.99 -13.39
N PHE A 412 15.05 22.84 -13.88
CA PHE A 412 16.43 22.96 -13.38
C PHE A 412 17.05 24.38 -13.45
N GLU A 413 16.36 25.45 -13.01
CA GLU A 413 17.09 26.70 -12.76
C GLU A 413 18.04 26.53 -11.55
N GLY A 414 19.32 26.28 -11.82
CA GLY A 414 20.38 26.20 -10.81
C GLY A 414 20.64 24.82 -10.17
N CYS A 415 20.05 23.74 -10.69
CA CYS A 415 20.38 22.39 -10.26
C CYS A 415 21.56 21.84 -11.05
N SER A 416 22.53 21.24 -10.35
CA SER A 416 23.68 20.56 -10.95
C SER A 416 23.24 19.47 -11.94
N PRO A 417 23.98 19.24 -13.04
CA PRO A 417 23.59 18.40 -14.18
C PRO A 417 23.65 16.88 -13.92
N GLU A 418 23.64 16.45 -12.66
CA GLU A 418 23.67 15.03 -12.32
C GLU A 418 22.49 14.73 -11.39
N VAL A 419 21.34 14.35 -11.96
CA VAL A 419 20.44 13.47 -11.21
C VAL A 419 21.13 12.11 -11.22
N VAL A 420 22.06 11.91 -10.27
CA VAL A 420 22.57 10.58 -9.96
C VAL A 420 21.40 9.83 -9.35
N LEU A 421 20.64 9.15 -10.20
CA LEU A 421 19.73 8.12 -9.75
C LEU A 421 20.60 7.12 -8.98
N PRO A 422 20.39 6.96 -7.66
CA PRO A 422 21.25 6.12 -6.87
C PRO A 422 21.26 4.74 -7.52
N PRO A 423 22.42 4.11 -7.73
CA PRO A 423 22.51 2.79 -8.37
C PRO A 423 21.87 1.67 -7.53
N ARG A 424 21.17 2.00 -6.46
CA ARG A 424 20.60 1.06 -5.51
C ARG A 424 19.28 0.56 -6.05
N SER A 425 19.27 -0.71 -6.42
CA SER A 425 18.03 -1.46 -6.57
C SER A 425 17.14 -1.28 -5.32
N SER A 426 15.83 -1.28 -5.50
CA SER A 426 14.89 -1.20 -4.38
C SER A 426 15.13 -2.33 -3.36
N HIS A 427 15.54 -3.50 -3.82
CA HIS A 427 16.04 -4.58 -2.97
C HIS A 427 17.19 -4.14 -2.07
N GLU A 428 18.25 -3.54 -2.61
CA GLU A 428 19.38 -3.03 -1.80
C GLU A 428 18.95 -1.99 -0.77
N LEU A 429 18.03 -1.09 -1.16
CA LEU A 429 17.48 -0.09 -0.24
C LEU A 429 16.73 -0.77 0.92
N VAL A 430 15.87 -1.73 0.61
CA VAL A 430 15.11 -2.51 1.60
C VAL A 430 16.06 -3.31 2.51
N GLN A 431 17.13 -3.90 1.97
CA GLN A 431 18.11 -4.65 2.76
C GLN A 431 18.98 -3.74 3.64
N ALA A 432 19.45 -2.61 3.10
CA ALA A 432 20.28 -1.66 3.84
C ALA A 432 19.54 -1.03 5.03
N ALA A 433 18.22 -0.87 4.91
CA ALA A 433 17.39 -0.37 5.99
C ALA A 433 17.14 -1.39 7.13
N ARG A 434 17.54 -2.65 6.98
CA ARG A 434 17.28 -3.69 8.00
C ARG A 434 18.10 -3.46 9.26
N PRO A 435 17.49 -3.53 10.46
CA PRO A 435 18.22 -3.32 11.70
C PRO A 435 19.19 -4.48 11.96
N VAL A 436 20.39 -4.15 12.44
CA VAL A 436 21.41 -5.15 12.79
C VAL A 436 21.22 -5.59 14.25
N PRO A 437 21.12 -6.89 14.55
CA PRO A 437 21.07 -7.37 15.93
C PRO A 437 22.36 -7.02 16.68
N SER A 438 22.26 -6.65 17.95
CA SER A 438 23.46 -6.35 18.73
C SER A 438 24.24 -7.62 19.05
N ARG A 439 25.57 -7.57 18.93
CA ARG A 439 26.45 -8.71 19.25
C ARG A 439 26.21 -9.26 20.66
N SER A 440 26.05 -8.39 21.64
CA SER A 440 25.72 -8.77 23.03
C SER A 440 24.41 -9.56 23.15
N ALA A 441 23.40 -9.24 22.35
CA ALA A 441 22.13 -9.96 22.34
C ALA A 441 22.26 -11.33 21.65
N VAL A 442 23.06 -11.43 20.58
CA VAL A 442 23.41 -12.71 19.95
C VAL A 442 24.15 -13.60 20.95
N GLU A 443 25.20 -13.08 21.62
CA GLU A 443 25.98 -13.80 22.63
C GLU A 443 25.11 -14.26 23.81
N ALA A 444 24.23 -13.40 24.32
CA ALA A 444 23.28 -13.76 25.37
C ALA A 444 22.32 -14.87 24.92
N THR A 445 21.84 -14.81 23.67
CA THR A 445 20.99 -15.86 23.08
C THR A 445 21.74 -17.18 22.97
N VAL A 446 22.98 -17.16 22.47
CA VAL A 446 23.83 -18.35 22.35
C VAL A 446 24.09 -18.98 23.73
N LYS A 447 24.37 -18.16 24.75
CA LYS A 447 24.51 -18.63 26.14
C LYS A 447 23.25 -19.31 26.65
N MET A 448 22.08 -18.71 26.42
CA MET A 448 20.79 -19.28 26.81
C MET A 448 20.48 -20.58 26.05
N LEU A 449 20.75 -20.59 24.75
CA LEU A 449 20.58 -21.75 23.89
C LEU A 449 21.46 -22.89 24.37
N ASN A 450 22.76 -22.66 24.57
CA ASN A 450 23.69 -23.63 25.12
C ASN A 450 23.24 -24.16 26.50
N ALA A 451 22.56 -23.39 27.33
CA ALA A 451 22.06 -23.86 28.63
C ALA A 451 20.75 -24.67 28.54
N ALA A 452 19.98 -24.53 27.47
CA ALA A 452 18.64 -25.12 27.32
C ALA A 452 18.69 -26.64 27.16
N LYS A 453 17.67 -27.33 27.68
CA LYS A 453 17.45 -28.78 27.49
C LYS A 453 16.33 -29.06 26.50
N ARG A 454 15.35 -28.15 26.37
CA ARG A 454 14.19 -28.25 25.49
C ARG A 454 13.97 -26.94 24.72
N PRO A 455 14.94 -26.52 23.88
CA PRO A 455 14.79 -25.30 23.09
C PRO A 455 13.75 -25.46 21.97
N VAL A 456 13.08 -24.36 21.62
CA VAL A 456 12.17 -24.24 20.47
C VAL A 456 12.45 -22.93 19.74
N ILE A 457 12.50 -22.99 18.41
CA ILE A 457 12.56 -21.80 17.55
C ILE A 457 11.25 -21.65 16.80
N LEU A 458 10.68 -20.44 16.80
CA LEU A 458 9.55 -20.05 15.98
C LEU A 458 9.97 -18.94 15.03
N VAL A 459 9.87 -19.20 13.73
CA VAL A 459 10.25 -18.26 12.67
C VAL A 459 8.99 -17.71 12.00
N GLY A 460 8.87 -16.38 11.98
CA GLY A 460 7.75 -15.66 11.39
C GLY A 460 8.13 -14.87 10.15
N SER A 461 7.12 -14.26 9.53
CA SER A 461 7.21 -13.67 8.19
C SER A 461 8.29 -12.61 8.01
N GLN A 462 8.67 -11.86 9.05
CA GLN A 462 9.78 -10.89 8.93
C GLN A 462 11.13 -11.56 8.61
N ALA A 463 11.33 -12.84 8.93
CA ALA A 463 12.54 -13.56 8.55
C ALA A 463 12.58 -13.84 7.05
N ALA A 464 11.43 -14.07 6.41
CA ALA A 464 11.31 -14.27 4.96
C ALA A 464 11.50 -12.98 4.15
N GLN A 465 11.51 -11.81 4.79
CA GLN A 465 11.74 -10.53 4.11
C GLN A 465 13.21 -10.30 3.72
N ASP A 466 14.15 -11.08 4.27
CA ASP A 466 15.55 -11.11 3.83
C ASP A 466 15.71 -12.13 2.70
N VAL A 467 15.05 -11.86 1.56
CA VAL A 467 14.91 -12.78 0.42
C VAL A 467 16.27 -13.24 -0.11
N ALA A 468 17.23 -12.32 -0.26
CA ALA A 468 18.57 -12.65 -0.76
C ALA A 468 19.36 -13.60 0.14
N HIS A 469 18.99 -13.74 1.41
CA HIS A 469 19.65 -14.64 2.35
C HIS A 469 18.75 -15.76 2.87
N ILE A 470 17.65 -16.07 2.16
CA ILE A 470 16.67 -17.06 2.61
C ILE A 470 17.27 -18.47 2.72
N GLU A 471 18.19 -18.80 1.82
CA GLU A 471 18.90 -20.09 1.80
C GLU A 471 19.91 -20.20 2.95
N GLN A 472 20.65 -19.13 3.24
CA GLN A 472 21.59 -19.07 4.35
C GLN A 472 20.85 -19.10 5.69
N LEU A 473 19.63 -18.55 5.77
CA LEU A 473 18.76 -18.73 6.93
C LEU A 473 18.34 -20.20 7.09
N ARG A 474 17.94 -20.85 5.99
CA ARG A 474 17.59 -22.28 5.99
C ARG A 474 18.76 -23.14 6.48
N GLU A 475 19.95 -22.93 5.95
CA GLU A 475 21.19 -23.62 6.35
C GLU A 475 21.53 -23.37 7.82
N ALA A 476 21.43 -22.13 8.29
CA ALA A 476 21.64 -21.79 9.69
C ALA A 476 20.69 -22.54 10.63
N LEU A 477 19.40 -22.64 10.27
CA LEU A 477 18.41 -23.36 11.07
C LEU A 477 18.64 -24.88 11.07
N ILE A 478 19.04 -25.45 9.92
CA ILE A 478 19.43 -26.87 9.83
C ILE A 478 20.66 -27.11 10.73
N PHE A 479 21.65 -26.22 10.69
CA PHE A 479 22.87 -26.32 11.49
C PHE A 479 22.60 -26.28 13.01
N LEU A 480 21.58 -25.55 13.46
CA LEU A 480 21.25 -25.43 14.89
C LEU A 480 20.71 -26.73 15.49
N GLU A 481 20.14 -27.66 14.70
CA GLU A 481 19.54 -28.93 15.15
C GLU A 481 18.45 -28.76 16.25
N VAL A 482 17.82 -27.58 16.33
CA VAL A 482 16.72 -27.27 17.26
C VAL A 482 15.38 -27.44 16.54
N PRO A 483 14.33 -28.00 17.18
CA PRO A 483 12.99 -28.05 16.58
C PRO A 483 12.48 -26.65 16.18
N VAL A 484 12.07 -26.51 14.91
CA VAL A 484 11.61 -25.25 14.32
C VAL A 484 10.13 -25.33 13.98
N TRP A 485 9.36 -24.30 14.34
CA TRP A 485 8.05 -24.03 13.74
C TRP A 485 8.12 -22.77 12.89
N VAL A 486 7.45 -22.79 11.75
CA VAL A 486 7.36 -21.64 10.84
C VAL A 486 5.94 -21.08 10.79
N SER A 487 5.80 -19.82 10.40
CA SER A 487 4.48 -19.17 10.25
C SER A 487 4.47 -18.13 9.14
N GLY A 488 3.29 -17.91 8.56
CA GLY A 488 3.07 -17.02 7.41
C GLY A 488 4.04 -17.34 6.27
N MET A 489 4.70 -16.31 5.73
CA MET A 489 5.65 -16.43 4.61
C MET A 489 6.83 -17.41 4.81
N CYS A 490 7.16 -17.81 6.04
CA CYS A 490 8.20 -18.82 6.27
C CYS A 490 7.69 -20.26 6.05
N ARG A 491 6.40 -20.47 5.77
CA ARG A 491 5.91 -21.77 5.30
C ARG A 491 6.60 -22.11 3.99
N GLY A 492 7.18 -23.31 3.92
CA GLY A 492 8.00 -23.74 2.79
C GLY A 492 9.50 -23.46 2.93
N LEU A 493 9.95 -22.76 3.98
CA LEU A 493 11.37 -22.38 4.17
C LEU A 493 12.35 -23.55 3.98
N PHE A 494 11.95 -24.78 4.34
CA PHE A 494 12.83 -25.95 4.24
C PHE A 494 12.63 -26.78 2.97
N GLY A 495 11.61 -26.49 2.16
CA GLY A 495 11.26 -27.25 0.96
C GLY A 495 11.23 -28.76 1.20
N ARG A 496 11.78 -29.53 0.25
CA ARG A 496 11.82 -31.01 0.28
C ARG A 496 12.98 -31.62 1.08
N SER A 497 13.69 -30.83 1.88
CA SER A 497 14.93 -31.30 2.54
C SER A 497 14.65 -32.43 3.54
N GLY A 498 15.30 -33.60 3.33
CA GLY A 498 15.21 -34.75 4.24
C GLY A 498 15.80 -34.50 5.64
N ASN A 499 16.56 -33.42 5.81
CA ASN A 499 17.24 -33.05 7.06
C ASN A 499 16.52 -31.88 7.75
N SER A 500 15.26 -31.60 7.39
CA SER A 500 14.51 -30.46 7.88
C SER A 500 14.26 -30.54 9.40
N PRO A 501 14.61 -29.50 10.18
CA PRO A 501 14.23 -29.38 11.59
C PRO A 501 12.78 -28.89 11.78
N GLN A 502 12.05 -28.64 10.69
CA GLN A 502 10.70 -28.11 10.74
C GLN A 502 9.71 -29.15 11.30
N MET A 503 8.89 -28.70 12.24
CA MET A 503 7.71 -29.40 12.74
C MET A 503 6.45 -28.69 12.23
N LEU A 504 5.39 -29.42 11.88
CA LEU A 504 4.14 -28.84 11.40
C LEU A 504 3.11 -28.74 12.52
N HIS A 505 3.01 -29.77 13.35
CA HIS A 505 1.96 -29.94 14.35
C HIS A 505 2.45 -29.66 15.78
N MET A 506 1.52 -29.74 16.74
CA MET A 506 1.82 -29.75 18.19
C MET A 506 2.61 -28.55 18.74
N ARG A 507 2.65 -27.43 17.99
CA ARG A 507 3.33 -26.18 18.35
C ARG A 507 2.99 -25.70 19.76
N GLY A 508 1.69 -25.63 20.09
CA GLY A 508 1.25 -25.13 21.40
C GLY A 508 1.77 -25.96 22.58
N LYS A 509 1.85 -27.29 22.40
CA LYS A 509 2.40 -28.19 23.42
C LYS A 509 3.91 -28.06 23.53
N ALA A 510 4.62 -27.89 22.41
CA ALA A 510 6.06 -27.63 22.41
C ALA A 510 6.40 -26.31 23.11
N LEU A 511 5.68 -25.21 22.81
CA LEU A 511 5.86 -23.90 23.45
C LEU A 511 5.59 -23.94 24.97
N LYS A 512 4.63 -24.76 25.42
CA LYS A 512 4.30 -24.93 26.84
C LYS A 512 5.37 -25.71 27.61
N ASP A 513 5.96 -26.73 26.98
CA ASP A 513 6.93 -27.65 27.61
C ASP A 513 8.39 -27.18 27.48
N ALA A 514 8.67 -26.26 26.56
CA ALA A 514 10.00 -25.70 26.32
C ALA A 514 10.58 -24.99 27.55
N ASP A 515 11.91 -25.04 27.71
CA ASP A 515 12.64 -24.24 28.71
C ASP A 515 13.30 -22.99 28.11
N LEU A 516 13.45 -22.96 26.78
CA LEU A 516 13.83 -21.80 25.99
C LEU A 516 12.94 -21.70 24.74
N VAL A 517 12.38 -20.52 24.50
CA VAL A 517 11.64 -20.21 23.28
C VAL A 517 12.30 -19.00 22.60
N ILE A 518 12.69 -19.17 21.35
CA ILE A 518 13.20 -18.10 20.49
C ILE A 518 12.12 -17.79 19.46
N ILE A 519 11.56 -16.59 19.49
CA ILE A 519 10.62 -16.09 18.49
C ILE A 519 11.33 -15.07 17.62
N ALA A 520 11.45 -15.36 16.33
CA ALA A 520 12.16 -14.54 15.37
C ALA A 520 11.20 -14.13 14.24
N GLY A 521 10.79 -12.86 14.22
CA GLY A 521 9.98 -12.29 13.14
C GLY A 521 8.49 -12.58 13.21
N ALA A 522 7.97 -12.96 14.38
CA ALA A 522 6.54 -13.09 14.65
C ALA A 522 6.13 -12.21 15.85
N PRO A 523 5.02 -11.46 15.75
CA PRO A 523 4.45 -10.77 16.90
C PRO A 523 3.71 -11.74 17.82
N LEU A 524 3.65 -11.42 19.12
CA LEU A 524 2.85 -12.15 20.11
C LEU A 524 1.36 -11.76 20.01
N ASP A 525 0.74 -12.01 18.86
CA ASP A 525 -0.68 -11.71 18.62
C ASP A 525 -1.59 -12.93 18.91
N PHE A 526 -2.86 -12.83 18.49
CA PHE A 526 -3.87 -13.88 18.68
C PHE A 526 -3.42 -15.25 18.14
N ARG A 527 -2.58 -15.30 17.08
CA ARG A 527 -2.07 -16.55 16.48
C ARG A 527 -1.12 -17.30 17.40
N LEU A 528 -0.56 -16.63 18.39
CA LEU A 528 0.26 -17.18 19.48
C LEU A 528 -0.45 -17.06 20.83
N ASN A 529 -1.78 -16.89 20.83
CA ASN A 529 -2.60 -16.67 22.01
C ASN A 529 -2.01 -15.57 22.90
N TYR A 530 -1.59 -14.46 22.30
CA TYR A 530 -1.00 -13.31 23.00
C TYR A 530 0.23 -13.68 23.84
N GLY A 531 0.98 -14.71 23.43
CA GLY A 531 2.13 -15.26 24.17
C GLY A 531 1.77 -16.20 25.32
N ARG A 532 0.49 -16.42 25.63
CA ARG A 532 0.02 -17.27 26.74
C ARG A 532 0.26 -18.76 26.51
N SER A 533 0.51 -19.16 25.27
CA SER A 533 0.90 -20.54 24.93
C SER A 533 2.32 -20.90 25.40
N ILE A 534 3.13 -19.91 25.75
CA ILE A 534 4.51 -20.11 26.21
C ILE A 534 4.49 -20.46 27.70
N GLY A 535 5.21 -21.51 28.09
CA GLY A 535 5.29 -21.93 29.48
C GLY A 535 5.85 -20.82 30.39
N LYS A 536 5.25 -20.59 31.56
CA LYS A 536 5.68 -19.53 32.50
C LYS A 536 7.14 -19.66 32.97
N GLY A 537 7.70 -20.88 32.94
CA GLY A 537 9.09 -21.16 33.29
C GLY A 537 10.08 -21.09 32.12
N ALA A 538 9.59 -20.91 30.88
CA ALA A 538 10.46 -20.82 29.71
C ALA A 538 11.17 -19.47 29.68
N ALA A 539 12.46 -19.48 29.39
CA ALA A 539 13.14 -18.26 29.00
C ALA A 539 12.70 -17.89 27.58
N LEU A 540 12.29 -16.64 27.37
CA LEU A 540 11.81 -16.18 26.07
C LEU A 540 12.77 -15.13 25.47
N VAL A 541 13.18 -15.36 24.23
CA VAL A 541 13.92 -14.43 23.37
C VAL A 541 13.01 -14.01 22.23
N VAL A 542 12.85 -12.71 22.00
CA VAL A 542 12.05 -12.17 20.89
C VAL A 542 12.93 -11.28 20.00
N CYS A 543 13.04 -11.62 18.72
CA CYS A 543 13.70 -10.82 17.70
C CYS A 543 12.67 -10.30 16.69
N ASN A 544 12.61 -8.98 16.50
CA ASN A 544 11.76 -8.34 15.48
C ASN A 544 12.46 -7.11 14.90
N SER A 545 12.24 -6.86 13.61
CA SER A 545 12.71 -5.65 12.91
C SER A 545 11.90 -4.41 13.30
N ASN A 546 10.61 -4.60 13.62
CA ASN A 546 9.74 -3.52 14.07
C ASN A 546 9.72 -3.41 15.60
N ARG A 547 10.09 -2.24 16.12
CA ARG A 547 10.09 -1.93 17.56
C ARG A 547 8.71 -2.03 18.21
N ASP A 548 7.65 -1.70 17.49
CA ASP A 548 6.28 -1.73 18.01
C ASP A 548 5.82 -3.18 18.22
N LEU A 549 6.19 -4.06 17.30
CA LEU A 549 5.88 -5.49 17.39
C LEU A 549 6.78 -6.22 18.39
N LEU A 550 7.99 -5.71 18.63
CA LEU A 550 8.97 -6.30 19.54
C LEU A 550 8.40 -6.50 20.95
N ARG A 551 7.53 -5.61 21.44
CA ARG A 551 6.95 -5.65 22.80
C ARG A 551 5.43 -5.83 22.83
N LYS A 552 4.79 -6.15 21.70
CA LYS A 552 3.33 -6.24 21.59
C LYS A 552 2.75 -7.32 22.52
N ASN A 553 1.61 -7.02 23.16
CA ASN A 553 0.86 -7.89 24.09
C ASN A 553 1.69 -8.49 25.23
N ARG A 554 2.66 -7.72 25.71
CA ARG A 554 3.56 -8.18 26.76
C ARG A 554 3.10 -7.70 28.13
N ASP A 555 2.89 -8.63 29.06
CA ASP A 555 3.09 -8.35 30.48
C ASP A 555 4.60 -8.30 30.75
N MET A 556 5.10 -7.25 31.41
CA MET A 556 6.53 -6.89 31.59
C MET A 556 7.47 -8.00 32.15
N ARG A 557 7.00 -9.22 32.40
CA ARG A 557 7.68 -10.27 33.17
C ARG A 557 8.17 -11.50 32.37
N THR A 558 7.84 -11.69 31.09
CA THR A 558 8.03 -12.99 30.39
C THR A 558 9.26 -13.13 29.48
N ALA A 559 9.57 -12.18 28.59
CA ALA A 559 10.78 -12.31 27.78
C ALA A 559 12.03 -11.87 28.57
N LYS A 560 13.04 -12.74 28.55
CA LYS A 560 14.35 -12.47 29.12
C LYS A 560 15.20 -11.58 28.22
N LEU A 561 14.96 -11.60 26.90
CA LEU A 561 15.73 -10.81 25.94
C LEU A 561 14.87 -10.34 24.76
N TYR A 562 15.02 -9.06 24.42
CA TYR A 562 14.47 -8.46 23.21
C TYR A 562 15.61 -8.05 22.29
N VAL A 563 15.51 -8.46 21.04
CA VAL A 563 16.49 -8.18 20.00
C VAL A 563 15.81 -7.35 18.93
N HIS A 564 16.17 -6.07 18.85
CA HIS A 564 15.79 -5.24 17.71
C HIS A 564 16.80 -5.52 16.60
N GLY A 565 16.37 -6.26 15.57
CA GLY A 565 17.25 -6.72 14.51
C GLY A 565 16.49 -7.56 13.47
N CYS A 566 17.05 -7.68 12.27
CA CYS A 566 16.53 -8.53 11.23
C CYS A 566 16.51 -10.00 11.71
N PRO A 567 15.34 -10.65 11.81
CA PRO A 567 15.22 -12.00 12.33
C PRO A 567 16.05 -13.03 11.56
N SER A 568 16.16 -12.89 10.24
CA SER A 568 16.98 -13.76 9.39
C SER A 568 18.45 -13.66 9.77
N ARG A 569 19.00 -12.43 9.76
CA ARG A 569 20.38 -12.16 10.16
C ARG A 569 20.68 -12.59 11.60
N PHE A 570 19.77 -12.33 12.53
CA PHE A 570 19.90 -12.74 13.92
C PHE A 570 20.10 -14.25 14.06
N LEU A 571 19.27 -15.06 13.40
CA LEU A 571 19.38 -16.51 13.46
C LEU A 571 20.67 -17.03 12.80
N ARG A 572 21.11 -16.40 11.70
CA ARG A 572 22.41 -16.71 11.07
C ARG A 572 23.57 -16.42 12.01
N GLU A 573 23.59 -15.25 12.66
CA GLU A 573 24.65 -14.90 13.61
C GLU A 573 24.65 -15.80 14.85
N VAL A 574 23.46 -16.18 15.36
CA VAL A 574 23.36 -17.20 16.42
C VAL A 574 23.99 -18.52 15.96
N ALA A 575 23.66 -19.01 14.76
CA ALA A 575 24.21 -20.26 14.22
C ALA A 575 25.75 -20.21 14.08
N LEU A 576 26.30 -19.08 13.60
CA LEU A 576 27.75 -18.89 13.48
C LEU A 576 28.49 -18.91 14.83
N MET A 577 27.84 -18.42 15.90
CA MET A 577 28.45 -18.32 17.22
C MET A 577 28.24 -19.57 18.10
N VAL A 578 27.34 -20.47 17.72
CA VAL A 578 27.16 -21.74 18.42
C VAL A 578 28.35 -22.65 18.10
N THR A 579 29.18 -22.93 19.10
CA THR A 579 30.24 -23.93 18.99
C THR A 579 29.64 -25.33 18.84
N ARG A 580 30.05 -26.11 17.82
CA ARG A 580 29.66 -27.52 17.58
C ARG A 580 29.80 -28.47 18.79
N GLN A 581 30.50 -28.04 19.85
CA GLN A 581 30.99 -28.87 20.96
C GLN A 581 29.93 -29.50 21.87
N SER A 582 28.64 -29.52 21.53
CA SER A 582 27.70 -30.37 22.28
C SER A 582 26.50 -30.78 21.44
N ARG A 583 26.59 -31.91 20.73
CA ARG A 583 25.43 -32.80 20.60
C ARG A 583 24.98 -33.16 22.01
N LYS A 584 24.15 -32.31 22.63
CA LYS A 584 23.65 -32.57 23.98
C LYS A 584 22.70 -33.74 23.86
N PRO A 585 22.91 -34.86 24.57
CA PRO A 585 21.97 -36.00 24.55
C PRO A 585 20.52 -35.56 24.83
N PHE A 586 20.36 -34.48 25.62
CA PHE A 586 19.07 -33.87 25.91
C PHE A 586 18.35 -33.28 24.69
N TRP A 587 19.07 -32.67 23.74
CA TRP A 587 18.46 -32.11 22.53
C TRP A 587 18.01 -33.23 21.60
N THR A 588 18.84 -34.26 21.40
CA THR A 588 18.45 -35.45 20.64
C THR A 588 17.17 -36.08 21.22
N LYS A 589 17.09 -36.22 22.55
CA LYS A 589 15.88 -36.71 23.24
C LYS A 589 14.68 -35.78 23.04
N TRP A 590 14.88 -34.47 23.14
CA TRP A 590 13.81 -33.48 22.96
C TRP A 590 13.28 -33.44 21.52
N THR A 591 14.18 -33.41 20.53
CA THR A 591 13.84 -33.48 19.10
C THR A 591 13.12 -34.78 18.77
N ALA A 592 13.59 -35.92 19.28
CA ALA A 592 12.88 -37.20 19.16
C ALA A 592 11.47 -37.16 19.78
N THR A 593 11.30 -36.50 20.92
CA THR A 593 9.98 -36.30 21.55
C THR A 593 9.06 -35.46 20.66
N CYS A 594 9.60 -34.41 20.02
CA CYS A 594 8.85 -33.58 19.09
C CYS A 594 8.44 -34.38 17.84
N HIS A 595 9.36 -35.12 17.22
CA HIS A 595 9.04 -35.99 16.09
C HIS A 595 8.04 -37.10 16.44
N GLN A 596 8.11 -37.66 17.64
CA GLN A 596 7.11 -38.64 18.09
C GLN A 596 5.71 -38.01 18.15
N ARG A 597 5.60 -36.79 18.72
CA ARG A 597 4.33 -36.04 18.77
C ARG A 597 3.81 -35.69 17.37
N GLU A 598 4.70 -35.29 16.47
CA GLU A 598 4.39 -35.03 15.07
C GLU A 598 3.83 -36.29 14.39
N ALA A 599 4.53 -37.42 14.51
CA ALA A 599 4.12 -38.68 13.91
C ALA A 599 2.80 -39.21 14.49
N THR A 600 2.59 -39.08 15.81
CA THR A 600 1.30 -39.41 16.43
C THR A 600 0.19 -38.53 15.86
N ARG A 601 0.40 -37.21 15.78
CA ARG A 601 -0.62 -36.31 15.24
C ARG A 601 -0.90 -36.57 13.77
N GLU A 602 0.12 -36.86 12.98
CA GLU A 602 -0.05 -37.18 11.56
C GLU A 602 -0.86 -38.48 11.34
N LYS A 603 -0.66 -39.48 12.22
CA LYS A 603 -1.47 -40.70 12.25
C LYS A 603 -2.92 -40.40 12.63
N GLU A 604 -3.16 -39.57 13.65
CA GLU A 604 -4.51 -39.14 14.04
C GLU A 604 -5.23 -38.43 12.89
N ILE A 605 -4.53 -37.54 12.17
CA ILE A 605 -5.06 -36.85 10.99
C ILE A 605 -5.45 -37.88 9.93
N ALA A 606 -4.54 -38.79 9.59
CA ALA A 606 -4.80 -39.85 8.61
C ALA A 606 -6.01 -40.71 9.01
N SER A 607 -6.04 -41.23 10.24
CA SER A 607 -7.13 -42.09 10.72
C SER A 607 -8.47 -41.37 10.79
N SER A 608 -8.49 -40.10 11.23
CA SER A 608 -9.72 -39.28 11.27
C SER A 608 -10.32 -39.02 9.88
N SER A 609 -9.47 -39.10 8.85
CA SER A 609 -9.88 -39.03 7.46
C SER A 609 -10.08 -40.41 6.82
N GLY A 610 -10.00 -41.53 7.55
CA GLY A 610 -10.06 -42.88 6.97
C GLY A 610 -8.92 -43.25 6.01
N LEU A 611 -7.76 -42.57 6.11
CA LEU A 611 -6.53 -42.94 5.40
C LEU A 611 -5.68 -43.86 6.27
N VAL A 612 -5.10 -44.90 5.67
CA VAL A 612 -4.09 -45.76 6.33
C VAL A 612 -2.71 -45.44 5.78
N GLN A 613 -1.76 -45.24 6.69
CA GLN A 613 -0.36 -44.99 6.37
C GLN A 613 0.37 -46.32 6.15
N MET A 614 1.01 -46.52 4.99
CA MET A 614 1.93 -47.64 4.78
C MET A 614 3.38 -47.23 5.05
N CYS A 615 4.23 -48.24 5.28
CA CYS A 615 5.68 -48.06 5.37
C CYS A 615 6.19 -47.34 4.10
N MET A 616 7.04 -46.32 4.29
CA MET A 616 7.56 -45.38 3.28
C MET A 616 6.75 -44.10 3.00
N GLY A 617 5.81 -43.72 3.87
CA GLY A 617 5.28 -42.34 3.89
C GLY A 617 4.18 -42.02 2.86
N SER A 618 3.78 -43.01 2.05
CA SER A 618 2.61 -42.92 1.17
C SER A 618 1.34 -43.34 1.92
N TYR A 619 0.22 -42.67 1.61
CA TYR A 619 -1.10 -43.00 2.14
C TYR A 619 -1.91 -43.79 1.08
N HIS A 620 -2.72 -44.75 1.52
CA HIS A 620 -3.69 -45.45 0.67
C HIS A 620 -5.07 -45.47 1.34
N LEU A 621 -6.10 -45.58 0.51
CA LEU A 621 -7.48 -45.75 0.97
C LEU A 621 -7.67 -47.13 1.61
N THR A 622 -8.40 -47.19 2.73
CA THR A 622 -9.05 -48.44 3.13
C THR A 622 -10.29 -48.62 2.27
N LEU A 623 -10.41 -49.77 1.62
CA LEU A 623 -11.47 -50.07 0.64
C LEU A 623 -12.89 -50.16 1.22
N ASP A 624 -13.11 -50.03 2.55
CA ASP A 624 -14.36 -50.48 3.16
C ASP A 624 -15.10 -49.51 4.10
N ASP A 625 -14.67 -48.26 4.31
CA ASP A 625 -15.39 -47.34 5.23
C ASP A 625 -15.57 -45.93 4.66
N SER A 626 -16.47 -45.80 3.68
CA SER A 626 -17.18 -44.53 3.47
C SER A 626 -18.22 -44.40 4.59
N PRO A 627 -18.24 -43.31 5.37
CA PRO A 627 -19.29 -43.09 6.37
C PRO A 627 -20.66 -43.17 5.68
N SER A 628 -21.40 -44.22 6.02
CA SER A 628 -22.69 -44.55 5.41
C SER A 628 -23.66 -43.37 5.55
N GLY A 629 -23.98 -42.69 4.45
CA GLY A 629 -25.05 -41.68 4.38
C GLY A 629 -24.72 -40.33 3.76
N GLN A 630 -23.48 -40.06 3.35
CA GLN A 630 -23.12 -38.87 2.56
C GLN A 630 -22.69 -39.34 1.18
N GLY A 631 -23.42 -38.95 0.12
CA GLY A 631 -23.12 -39.38 -1.26
C GLY A 631 -21.68 -39.08 -1.68
N ASP A 632 -21.21 -39.77 -2.73
CA ASP A 632 -19.88 -39.66 -3.39
C ASP A 632 -19.32 -38.22 -3.43
N ARG A 633 -18.73 -37.74 -2.32
CA ARG A 633 -18.13 -36.40 -2.20
C ARG A 633 -16.75 -36.51 -1.57
N VAL A 634 -15.86 -35.62 -1.97
CA VAL A 634 -14.44 -35.69 -1.62
C VAL A 634 -14.19 -35.22 -0.18
N HIS A 635 -13.52 -36.04 0.64
CA HIS A 635 -13.11 -35.61 1.98
C HIS A 635 -11.97 -34.58 1.90
N PRO A 636 -12.08 -33.40 2.57
CA PRO A 636 -11.13 -32.30 2.40
C PRO A 636 -9.68 -32.64 2.78
N VAL A 637 -9.49 -33.41 3.87
CA VAL A 637 -8.15 -33.86 4.28
C VAL A 637 -7.54 -34.83 3.27
N ARG A 638 -8.36 -35.69 2.64
CA ARG A 638 -7.88 -36.64 1.63
C ARG A 638 -7.44 -35.91 0.38
N LEU A 639 -8.25 -34.97 -0.10
CA LEU A 639 -7.90 -34.09 -1.22
C LEU A 639 -6.59 -33.35 -0.97
N LEU A 640 -6.45 -32.68 0.18
CA LEU A 640 -5.28 -31.86 0.46
C LEU A 640 -4.01 -32.70 0.66
N LYS A 641 -4.10 -33.93 1.19
CA LYS A 641 -2.98 -34.88 1.23
C LYS A 641 -2.61 -35.43 -0.15
N ALA A 642 -3.58 -35.65 -1.02
CA ALA A 642 -3.33 -36.01 -2.40
C ALA A 642 -2.66 -34.86 -3.16
N VAL A 643 -3.12 -33.62 -2.98
CA VAL A 643 -2.48 -32.40 -3.51
C VAL A 643 -1.04 -32.28 -3.00
N ASP A 644 -0.79 -32.46 -1.70
CA ASP A 644 0.58 -32.47 -1.16
C ASP A 644 1.44 -33.54 -1.86
N THR A 645 0.97 -34.79 -1.91
CA THR A 645 1.69 -35.91 -2.53
C THR A 645 1.96 -35.66 -4.02
N PHE A 646 0.99 -35.08 -4.74
CA PHE A 646 1.11 -34.70 -6.14
C PHE A 646 2.16 -33.61 -6.34
N LEU A 647 2.08 -32.51 -5.58
CA LEU A 647 3.05 -31.42 -5.66
C LEU A 647 4.45 -31.87 -5.28
N GLN A 648 4.59 -32.71 -4.25
CA GLN A 648 5.87 -33.32 -3.91
C GLN A 648 6.39 -34.12 -5.11
N ARG A 649 5.60 -34.92 -5.82
CA ARG A 649 6.10 -35.70 -6.97
C ARG A 649 6.44 -34.83 -8.19
N CYS A 650 5.58 -33.88 -8.53
CA CYS A 650 5.62 -33.21 -9.83
C CYS A 650 6.31 -31.85 -9.82
N GLY A 651 6.19 -31.06 -8.75
CA GLY A 651 6.58 -29.65 -8.75
C GLY A 651 7.74 -29.35 -7.81
N THR A 652 8.87 -28.91 -8.36
CA THR A 652 9.98 -28.36 -7.55
C THR A 652 9.87 -26.85 -7.36
N GLU A 653 9.22 -26.17 -8.31
CA GLU A 653 9.15 -24.69 -8.34
C GLU A 653 7.79 -24.10 -7.97
N ALA A 654 6.80 -24.95 -7.66
CA ALA A 654 5.42 -24.54 -7.43
C ALA A 654 5.28 -23.48 -6.32
N VAL A 655 4.55 -22.42 -6.62
CA VAL A 655 4.08 -21.41 -5.65
C VAL A 655 2.62 -21.69 -5.33
N ILE A 656 2.30 -21.78 -4.05
CA ILE A 656 0.96 -22.03 -3.55
C ILE A 656 0.39 -20.74 -2.95
N VAL A 657 -0.76 -20.32 -3.45
CA VAL A 657 -1.55 -19.21 -2.95
C VAL A 657 -2.74 -19.75 -2.16
N ALA A 658 -2.88 -19.31 -0.92
CA ALA A 658 -3.90 -19.76 0.01
C ALA A 658 -4.86 -18.60 0.34
N ASP A 659 -6.13 -18.74 -0.02
CA ASP A 659 -7.16 -17.71 0.15
C ASP A 659 -8.50 -18.36 0.55
N GLY A 660 -8.91 -18.19 1.80
CA GLY A 660 -10.10 -18.84 2.34
C GLY A 660 -10.07 -19.08 3.84
N GLY A 661 -11.15 -19.67 4.35
CA GLY A 661 -11.34 -20.02 5.76
C GLY A 661 -10.98 -21.48 6.06
N ASP A 662 -11.99 -22.32 6.31
CA ASP A 662 -11.80 -23.67 6.88
C ASP A 662 -11.00 -24.62 5.97
N PHE A 663 -11.28 -24.63 4.66
CA PHE A 663 -10.57 -25.45 3.68
C PHE A 663 -9.08 -25.07 3.61
N VAL A 664 -8.77 -23.77 3.56
CA VAL A 664 -7.39 -23.26 3.55
C VAL A 664 -6.70 -23.44 4.90
N GLY A 665 -7.46 -23.28 6.00
CA GLY A 665 -7.03 -23.63 7.34
C GLY A 665 -6.59 -25.08 7.41
N THR A 666 -7.36 -26.00 6.83
CA THR A 666 -7.03 -27.43 6.69
C THR A 666 -5.81 -27.64 5.79
N ALA A 667 -5.71 -26.94 4.66
CA ALA A 667 -4.55 -27.00 3.77
C ALA A 667 -3.25 -26.67 4.52
N SER A 668 -3.32 -25.73 5.46
CA SER A 668 -2.18 -25.31 6.27
C SER A 668 -1.64 -26.38 7.25
N TYR A 669 -2.38 -27.49 7.43
CA TYR A 669 -1.98 -28.70 8.18
C TYR A 669 -1.58 -29.87 7.27
N CYS A 670 -1.94 -29.85 5.98
CA CYS A 670 -1.78 -31.00 5.09
C CYS A 670 -0.76 -30.74 3.98
N VAL A 671 -0.72 -29.53 3.43
CA VAL A 671 0.08 -29.17 2.26
C VAL A 671 1.40 -28.54 2.69
N LYS A 672 2.51 -29.12 2.22
CA LYS A 672 3.87 -28.68 2.50
C LYS A 672 4.46 -28.05 1.23
N PRO A 673 4.74 -26.73 1.24
CA PRO A 673 5.34 -26.09 0.08
C PRO A 673 6.73 -26.66 -0.22
N VAL A 674 7.04 -26.79 -1.51
CA VAL A 674 8.23 -27.50 -2.02
C VAL A 674 9.51 -26.67 -2.02
N ARG A 675 9.40 -25.34 -1.87
CA ARG A 675 10.51 -24.38 -1.84
C ARG A 675 10.28 -23.22 -0.86
N ALA A 676 11.36 -22.56 -0.48
CA ALA A 676 11.30 -21.31 0.27
C ALA A 676 10.56 -20.23 -0.55
N LEU A 677 9.76 -19.41 0.12
CA LEU A 677 8.85 -18.43 -0.52
C LEU A 677 7.81 -19.07 -1.46
N GLY A 678 7.61 -20.39 -1.40
CA GLY A 678 6.59 -21.10 -2.18
C GLY A 678 5.18 -21.06 -1.59
N TRP A 679 4.94 -20.24 -0.56
CA TRP A 679 3.64 -20.10 0.09
C TRP A 679 3.26 -18.63 0.28
N LEU A 680 2.09 -18.25 -0.24
CA LEU A 680 1.50 -16.94 -0.10
C LEU A 680 0.12 -17.05 0.56
N ASP A 681 -0.10 -16.27 1.60
CA ASP A 681 -1.38 -16.16 2.31
C ASP A 681 -1.62 -14.69 2.72
N PRO A 682 -2.86 -14.28 3.04
CA PRO A 682 -3.17 -12.88 3.35
C PRO A 682 -2.47 -12.37 4.62
N GLY A 683 -1.84 -13.23 5.40
CA GLY A 683 -1.17 -12.85 6.64
C GLY A 683 -2.14 -12.53 7.76
N VAL A 684 -1.75 -11.59 8.64
CA VAL A 684 -2.42 -11.36 9.93
C VAL A 684 -3.82 -10.77 9.79
N PHE A 685 -4.04 -9.99 8.72
CA PHE A 685 -5.31 -9.32 8.52
C PHE A 685 -6.41 -10.27 8.02
N GLY A 686 -6.03 -11.43 7.45
CA GLY A 686 -6.97 -12.48 7.06
C GLY A 686 -7.90 -12.08 5.91
N THR A 687 -7.46 -11.19 5.02
CA THR A 687 -8.26 -10.69 3.91
C THR A 687 -8.61 -11.80 2.93
N LEU A 688 -9.89 -11.94 2.61
CA LEU A 688 -10.35 -12.81 1.53
C LEU A 688 -10.26 -12.09 0.18
N GLY A 689 -9.95 -12.83 -0.88
CA GLY A 689 -9.84 -12.30 -2.24
C GLY A 689 -8.41 -11.94 -2.67
N VAL A 690 -7.39 -12.37 -1.90
CA VAL A 690 -5.99 -12.20 -2.30
C VAL A 690 -5.58 -13.13 -3.46
N GLY A 691 -6.33 -14.21 -3.68
CA GLY A 691 -5.94 -15.33 -4.54
C GLY A 691 -5.50 -14.92 -5.93
N GLY A 692 -6.38 -14.22 -6.66
CA GLY A 692 -6.10 -13.79 -8.03
C GLY A 692 -4.88 -12.89 -8.15
N GLY A 693 -4.81 -11.80 -7.36
CA GLY A 693 -3.69 -10.86 -7.39
C GLY A 693 -2.35 -11.51 -7.03
N PHE A 694 -2.33 -12.34 -5.98
CA PHE A 694 -1.11 -13.06 -5.58
C PHE A 694 -0.64 -14.05 -6.65
N ALA A 695 -1.57 -14.74 -7.30
CA ALA A 695 -1.25 -15.66 -8.37
C ALA A 695 -0.75 -14.95 -9.65
N VAL A 696 -1.33 -13.79 -9.99
CA VAL A 696 -0.84 -12.95 -11.10
C VAL A 696 0.62 -12.57 -10.87
N ALA A 697 0.98 -12.09 -9.68
CA ALA A 697 2.37 -11.73 -9.38
C ALA A 697 3.34 -12.92 -9.45
N ALA A 698 2.96 -14.06 -8.86
CA ALA A 698 3.77 -15.27 -8.90
C ALA A 698 3.97 -15.78 -10.34
N GLY A 699 2.92 -15.73 -11.16
CA GLY A 699 2.95 -16.17 -12.55
C GLY A 699 3.81 -15.28 -13.45
N VAL A 700 3.67 -13.97 -13.30
CA VAL A 700 4.50 -12.99 -14.04
C VAL A 700 5.99 -13.16 -13.70
N LEU A 701 6.32 -13.44 -12.44
CA LEU A 701 7.70 -13.72 -12.01
C LEU A 701 8.25 -15.03 -12.56
N ALA A 702 7.41 -16.06 -12.72
CA ALA A 702 7.81 -17.32 -13.34
C ALA A 702 8.04 -17.17 -14.86
N GLY A 703 7.35 -16.21 -15.49
CA GLY A 703 7.51 -15.88 -16.91
C GLY A 703 6.99 -16.96 -17.86
N GLU A 704 7.23 -16.78 -19.15
CA GLU A 704 6.77 -17.72 -20.19
C GLU A 704 7.48 -19.08 -20.12
N SER A 705 8.65 -19.16 -19.48
CA SER A 705 9.41 -20.39 -19.28
C SER A 705 8.96 -21.20 -18.05
N ALA A 706 7.88 -20.79 -17.37
CA ALA A 706 7.37 -21.50 -16.20
C ALA A 706 7.15 -22.99 -16.49
N VAL A 707 7.82 -23.85 -15.72
CA VAL A 707 7.71 -25.32 -15.82
C VAL A 707 6.64 -25.89 -14.86
N GLU A 708 6.20 -25.07 -13.90
CA GLU A 708 5.10 -25.37 -12.99
C GLU A 708 4.07 -24.23 -13.03
N PRO A 709 2.77 -24.55 -12.97
CA PRO A 709 1.76 -23.53 -12.77
C PRO A 709 1.81 -22.98 -11.34
N VAL A 710 1.26 -21.78 -11.16
CA VAL A 710 0.90 -21.30 -9.83
C VAL A 710 -0.32 -22.09 -9.35
N TRP A 711 -0.33 -22.49 -8.08
CA TRP A 711 -1.44 -23.23 -7.48
C TRP A 711 -2.23 -22.34 -6.55
N ILE A 712 -3.54 -22.25 -6.72
CA ILE A 712 -4.41 -21.52 -5.80
C ILE A 712 -5.27 -22.52 -5.04
N LEU A 713 -5.30 -22.42 -3.72
CA LEU A 713 -6.25 -23.12 -2.85
C LEU A 713 -7.28 -22.11 -2.37
N TRP A 714 -8.51 -22.26 -2.89
CA TRP A 714 -9.64 -21.41 -2.55
C TRP A 714 -10.66 -22.14 -1.69
N GLY A 715 -11.22 -21.44 -0.70
CA GLY A 715 -12.58 -21.75 -0.24
C GLY A 715 -13.61 -21.25 -1.26
N ASP A 716 -14.75 -21.91 -1.34
CA ASP A 716 -15.93 -21.47 -2.11
C ASP A 716 -16.44 -20.07 -1.73
N GLY A 717 -16.37 -19.68 -0.46
CA GLY A 717 -16.70 -18.30 -0.05
C GLY A 717 -15.69 -17.25 -0.56
N SER A 718 -14.43 -17.64 -0.77
CA SER A 718 -13.36 -16.74 -1.19
C SER A 718 -13.19 -16.61 -2.71
N VAL A 719 -13.48 -17.66 -3.49
CA VAL A 719 -13.20 -17.67 -4.94
C VAL A 719 -13.89 -16.52 -5.67
N ALA A 720 -15.13 -16.18 -5.31
CA ALA A 720 -15.92 -15.16 -5.99
C ALA A 720 -15.27 -13.76 -5.96
N TRP A 721 -14.39 -13.47 -5.00
CA TRP A 721 -13.73 -12.17 -4.88
C TRP A 721 -12.64 -11.91 -5.93
N SER A 722 -12.07 -12.97 -6.52
CA SER A 722 -10.96 -12.81 -7.47
C SER A 722 -11.01 -13.78 -8.66
N LEU A 723 -12.12 -14.49 -8.88
CA LEU A 723 -12.34 -15.34 -10.06
C LEU A 723 -12.19 -14.56 -11.37
N ALA A 724 -12.57 -13.28 -11.39
CA ALA A 724 -12.43 -12.42 -12.57
C ALA A 724 -10.97 -12.27 -13.04
N GLU A 725 -9.98 -12.49 -12.16
CA GLU A 725 -8.56 -12.46 -12.53
C GLU A 725 -8.13 -13.69 -13.34
N PHE A 726 -9.01 -14.68 -13.57
CA PHE A 726 -8.76 -15.70 -14.60
C PHE A 726 -8.60 -15.05 -15.98
N GLU A 727 -9.35 -13.98 -16.27
CA GLU A 727 -9.14 -13.27 -17.51
C GLU A 727 -7.74 -12.63 -17.53
N THR A 728 -7.31 -12.03 -16.42
CA THR A 728 -5.97 -11.45 -16.29
C THR A 728 -4.88 -12.48 -16.53
N MET A 729 -5.00 -13.64 -15.90
CA MET A 729 -4.04 -14.73 -16.09
C MET A 729 -4.04 -15.22 -17.54
N LYS A 730 -5.20 -15.32 -18.19
CA LYS A 730 -5.28 -15.71 -19.59
C LYS A 730 -4.61 -14.68 -20.50
N ARG A 731 -4.90 -13.39 -20.31
CA ARG A 731 -4.33 -12.28 -21.07
C ARG A 731 -2.82 -12.17 -20.92
N HIS A 732 -2.29 -12.42 -19.72
CA HIS A 732 -0.84 -12.43 -19.43
C HIS A 732 -0.18 -13.81 -19.60
N LYS A 733 -0.88 -14.80 -20.17
CA LYS A 733 -0.40 -16.17 -20.41
C LYS A 733 0.15 -16.88 -19.17
N ILE A 734 -0.47 -16.67 -18.01
CA ILE A 734 -0.05 -17.21 -16.72
C ILE A 734 -0.64 -18.60 -16.52
N PRO A 735 0.18 -19.67 -16.49
CA PRO A 735 -0.30 -21.01 -16.16
C PRO A 735 -0.67 -21.07 -14.67
N CYS A 736 -1.94 -21.41 -14.40
CA CYS A 736 -2.46 -21.47 -13.04
C CYS A 736 -3.42 -22.65 -12.88
N VAL A 737 -3.31 -23.37 -11.76
CA VAL A 737 -4.28 -24.39 -11.35
C VAL A 737 -4.94 -23.93 -10.05
N ALA A 738 -6.22 -23.58 -10.11
CA ALA A 738 -7.00 -23.26 -8.92
C ALA A 738 -7.80 -24.47 -8.45
N ILE A 739 -7.81 -24.75 -7.15
CA ILE A 739 -8.63 -25.77 -6.51
C ILE A 739 -9.58 -25.07 -5.55
N VAL A 740 -10.87 -25.16 -5.82
CA VAL A 740 -11.93 -24.66 -4.94
C VAL A 740 -12.44 -25.82 -4.08
N GLY A 741 -12.29 -25.71 -2.77
CA GLY A 741 -12.97 -26.56 -1.81
C GLY A 741 -14.42 -26.10 -1.63
N ASN A 742 -15.36 -26.78 -2.27
CA ASN A 742 -16.76 -26.39 -2.32
C ASN A 742 -17.60 -27.21 -1.33
N ASP A 743 -17.79 -26.67 -0.11
CA ASP A 743 -18.66 -27.23 0.92
C ASP A 743 -20.00 -26.48 1.06
N GLY A 744 -20.19 -25.42 0.27
CA GLY A 744 -21.38 -24.61 0.19
C GLY A 744 -21.57 -23.70 1.39
N LYS A 745 -20.52 -23.30 2.12
CA LYS A 745 -20.64 -22.60 3.40
C LYS A 745 -19.47 -21.66 3.69
N TRP A 746 -19.76 -20.62 4.46
CA TRP A 746 -18.77 -19.94 5.28
C TRP A 746 -18.38 -20.82 6.48
N ASN A 747 -17.78 -21.98 6.22
CA ASN A 747 -17.75 -23.10 7.16
C ASN A 747 -17.07 -22.76 8.50
N GLN A 748 -16.04 -21.91 8.47
CA GLN A 748 -15.37 -21.41 9.67
C GLN A 748 -16.32 -20.59 10.59
N MET A 749 -17.29 -19.85 10.03
CA MET A 749 -18.33 -19.16 10.78
C MET A 749 -19.50 -20.09 11.12
N TYR A 750 -19.93 -20.90 10.15
CA TYR A 750 -21.02 -21.86 10.29
C TYR A 750 -20.87 -22.74 11.54
N ARG A 751 -19.68 -23.32 11.76
CA ARG A 751 -19.43 -24.23 12.89
C ARG A 751 -19.68 -23.56 14.25
N ASP A 752 -19.07 -22.40 14.48
CA ASP A 752 -19.21 -21.69 15.75
C ASP A 752 -20.62 -21.12 15.91
N GLN A 753 -21.23 -20.61 14.84
CA GLN A 753 -22.58 -20.07 14.88
C GLN A 753 -23.63 -21.14 15.21
N VAL A 754 -23.58 -22.30 14.54
CA VAL A 754 -24.49 -23.41 14.83
C VAL A 754 -24.24 -24.00 16.22
N ARG A 755 -22.97 -24.15 16.63
CA ARG A 755 -22.65 -24.73 17.94
C ARG A 755 -23.01 -23.79 19.09
N LEU A 756 -22.66 -22.51 19.00
CA LEU A 756 -22.80 -21.51 20.06
C LEU A 756 -24.16 -20.81 20.03
N LEU A 757 -24.61 -20.39 18.85
CA LEU A 757 -25.81 -19.56 18.65
C LEU A 757 -27.02 -20.35 18.12
N LYS A 758 -26.83 -21.63 17.76
CA LYS A 758 -27.89 -22.56 17.31
C LYS A 758 -28.59 -22.17 16.01
N ASP A 759 -27.96 -21.34 15.17
CA ASP A 759 -28.53 -20.85 13.91
C ASP A 759 -27.44 -20.72 12.83
N PRO A 760 -27.61 -21.25 11.61
CA PRO A 760 -26.66 -21.09 10.50
C PRO A 760 -26.89 -19.83 9.63
N ILE A 761 -27.76 -18.89 10.02
CA ILE A 761 -28.12 -17.71 9.22
C ILE A 761 -26.91 -17.00 8.61
N ALA A 762 -26.99 -16.67 7.32
CA ALA A 762 -25.95 -16.01 6.52
C ALA A 762 -24.60 -16.76 6.41
N THR A 763 -24.51 -18.03 6.84
CA THR A 763 -23.27 -18.83 6.72
C THR A 763 -23.36 -19.97 5.70
N VAL A 764 -24.53 -20.18 5.09
CA VAL A 764 -24.75 -21.17 4.01
C VAL A 764 -24.76 -20.44 2.66
N LEU A 765 -24.01 -20.98 1.70
CA LEU A 765 -23.92 -20.54 0.32
C LEU A 765 -24.72 -21.49 -0.58
N GLY A 766 -24.79 -21.18 -1.89
CA GLY A 766 -25.30 -22.13 -2.86
C GLY A 766 -24.39 -23.36 -2.91
N ALA A 767 -24.81 -24.48 -2.33
CA ALA A 767 -24.01 -25.71 -2.22
C ALA A 767 -23.68 -26.40 -3.57
N HIS A 768 -24.05 -25.79 -4.69
CA HIS A 768 -23.91 -26.29 -6.05
C HIS A 768 -23.51 -25.17 -7.02
N VAL A 769 -22.73 -24.17 -6.57
CA VAL A 769 -22.19 -23.19 -7.53
C VAL A 769 -21.14 -23.89 -8.41
N ASP A 770 -21.40 -23.86 -9.71
CA ASP A 770 -20.54 -24.46 -10.74
C ASP A 770 -19.34 -23.55 -11.04
N TYR A 771 -18.42 -23.41 -10.08
CA TYR A 771 -17.25 -22.54 -10.24
C TYR A 771 -16.36 -22.95 -11.42
N HIS A 772 -16.33 -24.23 -11.76
CA HIS A 772 -15.60 -24.75 -12.92
C HIS A 772 -16.17 -24.18 -14.24
N VAL A 773 -17.49 -24.08 -14.37
CA VAL A 773 -18.16 -23.42 -15.51
C VAL A 773 -17.99 -21.90 -15.45
N ALA A 774 -18.14 -21.30 -14.26
CA ALA A 774 -17.96 -19.86 -14.10
C ALA A 774 -16.54 -19.41 -14.49
N ALA A 775 -15.52 -20.21 -14.18
CA ALA A 775 -14.14 -19.96 -14.56
C ALA A 775 -13.95 -19.90 -16.08
N GLU A 776 -14.60 -20.80 -16.83
CA GLU A 776 -14.58 -20.77 -18.31
C GLU A 776 -15.19 -19.48 -18.84
N GLY A 777 -16.29 -19.01 -18.22
CA GLY A 777 -16.91 -17.72 -18.54
C GLY A 777 -15.99 -16.51 -18.34
N TYR A 778 -15.02 -16.59 -17.42
CA TYR A 778 -13.97 -15.57 -17.22
C TYR A 778 -12.70 -15.83 -18.06
N GLY A 779 -12.74 -16.73 -19.05
CA GLY A 779 -11.61 -17.02 -19.93
C GLY A 779 -10.65 -18.10 -19.40
N GLY A 780 -11.05 -18.84 -18.37
CA GLY A 780 -10.40 -20.09 -17.98
C GLY A 780 -10.41 -21.09 -19.12
N ASN A 781 -9.32 -21.82 -19.30
CA ASN A 781 -9.19 -22.73 -20.44
C ASN A 781 -10.10 -23.95 -20.31
N VAL A 782 -10.12 -24.55 -19.10
CA VAL A 782 -10.89 -25.75 -18.77
C VAL A 782 -11.32 -25.69 -17.31
N GLY A 783 -12.59 -25.99 -17.05
CA GLY A 783 -13.11 -26.29 -15.73
C GLY A 783 -13.21 -27.81 -15.49
N PHE A 784 -12.74 -28.27 -14.33
CA PHE A 784 -12.86 -29.66 -13.89
C PHE A 784 -13.82 -29.74 -12.70
N LEU A 785 -14.80 -30.63 -12.76
CA LEU A 785 -15.63 -30.99 -11.61
C LEU A 785 -15.04 -32.24 -10.96
N LEU A 786 -14.83 -32.20 -9.63
CA LEU A 786 -14.29 -33.31 -8.87
C LEU A 786 -15.26 -33.71 -7.76
N GLU A 787 -15.99 -34.80 -7.97
CA GLU A 787 -16.97 -35.34 -7.02
C GLU A 787 -16.44 -36.58 -6.30
N LYS A 788 -15.63 -37.40 -6.98
CA LYS A 788 -15.18 -38.70 -6.46
C LYS A 788 -13.71 -38.68 -6.08
N GLU A 789 -13.38 -39.40 -5.02
CA GLU A 789 -12.01 -39.50 -4.53
C GLU A 789 -11.09 -40.32 -5.44
N SER A 790 -11.65 -41.28 -6.19
CA SER A 790 -10.92 -42.07 -7.19
C SER A 790 -10.30 -41.20 -8.28
N ASP A 791 -10.90 -40.03 -8.55
CA ASP A 791 -10.57 -39.21 -9.71
C ASP A 791 -9.56 -38.10 -9.36
N ILE A 792 -9.16 -37.97 -8.08
CA ILE A 792 -8.31 -36.87 -7.61
C ILE A 792 -6.99 -36.81 -8.39
N GLU A 793 -6.29 -37.94 -8.51
CA GLU A 793 -4.97 -37.99 -9.16
C GLU A 793 -5.04 -37.65 -10.65
N ASP A 794 -6.04 -38.18 -11.34
CA ASP A 794 -6.25 -37.96 -12.77
C ASP A 794 -6.62 -36.49 -13.03
N VAL A 795 -7.54 -35.92 -12.24
CA VAL A 795 -7.95 -34.52 -12.36
C VAL A 795 -6.79 -33.56 -12.07
N LEU A 796 -5.97 -33.82 -11.05
CA LEU A 796 -4.77 -33.01 -10.76
C LEU A 796 -3.77 -33.05 -11.94
N SER A 797 -3.55 -34.23 -12.50
CA SER A 797 -2.65 -34.43 -13.65
C SER A 797 -3.16 -33.72 -14.90
N MET A 798 -4.46 -33.86 -15.20
CA MET A 798 -5.11 -33.21 -16.34
C MET A 798 -5.09 -31.69 -16.19
N ALA A 799 -5.42 -31.17 -15.01
CA ALA A 799 -5.42 -29.73 -14.75
C ALA A 799 -4.02 -29.12 -14.88
N ARG A 800 -2.99 -29.74 -14.27
CA ARG A 800 -1.60 -29.27 -14.43
C ARG A 800 -1.18 -29.27 -15.90
N THR A 801 -1.49 -30.33 -16.63
CA THR A 801 -1.15 -30.45 -18.05
C THR A 801 -1.84 -29.36 -18.88
N ALA A 802 -3.16 -29.17 -18.67
CA ALA A 802 -3.94 -28.15 -19.38
C ALA A 802 -3.44 -26.73 -19.09
N ALA A 803 -3.15 -26.40 -17.82
CA ALA A 803 -2.65 -25.09 -17.43
C ALA A 803 -1.32 -24.75 -18.13
N LEU A 804 -0.40 -25.71 -18.19
CA LEU A 804 0.91 -25.54 -18.84
C LEU A 804 0.80 -25.49 -20.37
N GLN A 805 0.03 -26.40 -20.98
CA GLN A 805 -0.14 -26.46 -22.43
C GLN A 805 -0.83 -25.22 -22.98
N CYS A 806 -1.89 -24.77 -22.33
CA CYS A 806 -2.66 -23.61 -22.76
C CYS A 806 -2.10 -22.29 -22.23
N ARG A 807 -1.01 -22.33 -21.43
CA ARG A 807 -0.41 -21.17 -20.76
C ARG A 807 -1.47 -20.26 -20.14
N GLY A 808 -2.36 -20.83 -19.33
CA GLY A 808 -3.48 -20.07 -18.76
C GLY A 808 -4.11 -20.76 -17.56
N PRO A 809 -5.12 -20.14 -16.94
CA PRO A 809 -5.72 -20.66 -15.73
C PRO A 809 -6.73 -21.77 -16.02
N VAL A 810 -6.76 -22.77 -15.12
CA VAL A 810 -7.79 -23.82 -15.04
C VAL A 810 -8.32 -23.90 -13.62
N LEU A 811 -9.55 -24.39 -13.45
CA LEU A 811 -10.17 -24.51 -12.13
C LEU A 811 -10.67 -25.93 -11.88
N ILE A 812 -10.33 -26.50 -10.73
CA ILE A 812 -10.90 -27.72 -10.18
C ILE A 812 -11.91 -27.32 -9.11
N ASN A 813 -13.19 -27.62 -9.33
CA ASN A 813 -14.27 -27.45 -8.35
C ASN A 813 -14.46 -28.78 -7.60
N ALA A 814 -13.89 -28.89 -6.41
CA ALA A 814 -13.98 -30.10 -5.60
C ALA A 814 -15.20 -30.05 -4.69
N MET A 815 -16.17 -30.95 -4.93
CA MET A 815 -17.37 -31.06 -4.12
C MET A 815 -17.05 -31.77 -2.81
N LEU A 816 -16.99 -31.02 -1.71
CA LEU A 816 -16.50 -31.51 -0.44
C LEU A 816 -17.62 -32.19 0.39
N SER A 817 -17.24 -33.26 1.09
CA SER A 817 -18.01 -33.82 2.19
C SER A 817 -17.78 -33.02 3.49
N SER A 818 -18.67 -33.19 4.47
CA SER A 818 -18.46 -32.57 5.78
C SER A 818 -17.30 -33.26 6.52
N SER A 819 -16.56 -32.50 7.31
CA SER A 819 -15.48 -33.03 8.14
C SER A 819 -15.46 -32.34 9.49
N ASP A 820 -15.13 -33.05 10.57
CA ASP A 820 -14.96 -32.45 11.91
C ASP A 820 -13.50 -32.09 12.21
N PHE A 821 -12.59 -32.23 11.23
CA PHE A 821 -11.16 -32.02 11.42
C PHE A 821 -10.78 -30.66 12.05
N ARG A 822 -11.56 -29.62 11.72
CA ARG A 822 -11.36 -28.24 12.19
C ARG A 822 -12.30 -27.83 13.32
N GLU A 823 -13.09 -28.76 13.88
CA GLU A 823 -13.98 -28.46 14.99
C GLU A 823 -13.22 -27.84 16.18
N GLY A 824 -13.80 -26.78 16.77
CA GLY A 824 -13.18 -26.03 17.86
C GLY A 824 -12.12 -25.00 17.42
N SER A 825 -11.88 -24.85 16.12
CA SER A 825 -11.09 -23.73 15.58
C SER A 825 -11.87 -22.43 15.75
N ILE A 826 -11.42 -21.56 16.66
CA ILE A 826 -12.09 -20.29 16.96
C ILE A 826 -11.87 -19.32 15.80
N SER A 827 -12.95 -18.67 15.36
CA SER A 827 -12.92 -17.59 14.37
C SER A 827 -13.33 -16.22 14.92
N LEU A 828 -13.45 -16.12 16.26
CA LEU A 828 -13.86 -14.93 17.00
C LEU A 828 -12.68 -14.07 17.46
#